data_AF-A0A8H6FFY8-F1
#
_entry.id   AF-A0A8H6FFY8-F1
#
_cell.length_a   1.000
_cell.length_b   1.000
_cell.length_c   1.000
_cell.angle_alpha   90.00
_cell.angle_beta   90.00
_cell.angle_gamma   90.00
#
_symmetry.space_group_name_H-M   'P 1'
#
loop_
_entity.id
_entity.type
_entity.pdbx_description
1 polymer ?
#
loop_
_entity_poly.entity_id
_entity_poly.type
_entity_poly.pdbx_seq_one_letter_code
_entity_poly.pdbx_strand_id
1 'polypeptide(L)'
;MATMKPSKKPEGEELSSKAMADYNSEIDAIREKEFPMLQDTGAERLTYAAGATYLDHAGTTLYPKSLIDEFSEDMVSSLLGNPHSESSSSQLSTRRTEDVRLQVLRFFNANPDDYDLVFVANATAGIKLVMESFREQEHGFWYGYHKDAHTSLVGVREAAKGTHRCFESDNEVEEWLDEGTNALPGENSLGLFAYPAQSNMNGRRLPLSWTSRLRSSKRGTYVYSLLDAAAMVSTSPLDLSNASTAPDFTVLSFYKIFGFPDLGALIVRNESASVLQQRSYFGGGTVEMVLCGKENWHIQKHGYLHEQLEDGTLPVHSIIALDSALNVYERLFGSPERVALHAGLLAEQLCNGLDALRHHNGSKVCQIYRDSSSSYRDSRTQGPIIAFNLRNKQSEWISNTEVEKLANIRNIQLRSGGLCNPGGIASALDLAPWEMKRNFSAGHRCGNETDAIGGKPTGVLRVSLGAMSNMQDVKTFIGFVEEFFVDHTEVPRRTEATPIRGRELYVETLTIYPIKSCGGWAIPPGVLWDVRAEGLAWDREWCLVHPGTRTALSQKKFPKMALLRPSLDLEKGLLRVRIRGPVAPATPNEISVPLSDDPGVFQTCDDRHSMPTSQVCGENVLAYTYASKQIADFFTTLIGAPCTLARFPAAVAGLSTRHSKAHLNAPSKDRSSSQPPKITQRPILLSNESPILTISHSSLNRLNEQIKIKDGKAAHASVFRANIIVAEDPASSPGSEKPYVEDDWRSLRIGYDVTLDVLGGCRRCQMVCVDQHSAEKNEEPFVTLAKTRRKDGKVFFGVHTALTVTQRGQVARIRLGDRVWPTG
;
A
#
# COMPACT_ATOMS: atom_id res chain seq x y z
N MET A 1 36.82 -16.23 55.89
CA MET A 1 36.31 -14.84 55.89
C MET A 1 37.25 -13.98 55.06
N ALA A 2 36.87 -13.69 53.82
CA ALA A 2 37.40 -12.58 53.04
C ALA A 2 36.24 -12.13 52.13
N THR A 3 35.77 -10.92 52.38
CA THR A 3 34.52 -10.34 51.88
C THR A 3 34.70 -9.83 50.45
N MET A 4 33.82 -10.30 49.56
CA MET A 4 33.64 -9.82 48.18
C MET A 4 33.12 -8.38 48.18
N LYS A 5 33.74 -7.52 47.37
CA LYS A 5 33.13 -6.26 46.92
C LYS A 5 32.26 -6.54 45.68
N PRO A 6 31.00 -6.07 45.61
CA PRO A 6 30.16 -6.27 44.44
C PRO A 6 30.52 -5.29 43.32
N SER A 7 30.57 -5.79 42.09
CA SER A 7 30.72 -4.97 40.88
C SER A 7 29.45 -4.16 40.61
N LYS A 8 29.64 -2.90 40.19
CA LYS A 8 28.56 -1.99 39.79
C LYS A 8 27.87 -2.51 38.52
N LYS A 9 26.54 -2.59 38.54
CA LYS A 9 25.67 -2.67 37.36
C LYS A 9 25.73 -1.33 36.59
N PRO A 10 25.56 -1.33 35.26
CA PRO A 10 25.32 -0.10 34.51
C PRO A 10 23.87 0.36 34.77
N GLU A 11 23.72 1.55 35.35
CA GLU A 11 22.45 2.25 35.51
C GLU A 11 22.07 2.88 34.17
N GLY A 12 20.86 2.59 33.67
CA GLY A 12 20.25 3.37 32.60
C GLY A 12 19.80 4.71 33.17
N GLU A 13 20.42 5.80 32.74
CA GLU A 13 20.00 7.14 33.13
C GLU A 13 18.61 7.45 32.54
N GLU A 14 17.61 7.64 33.40
CA GLU A 14 16.38 8.32 33.02
C GLU A 14 16.74 9.77 32.62
N LEU A 15 16.69 10.07 31.33
CA LEU A 15 16.79 11.43 30.82
C LEU A 15 15.76 12.31 31.52
N SER A 16 16.20 13.41 32.14
CA SER A 16 15.28 14.36 32.79
C SER A 16 14.21 14.85 31.82
N SER A 17 13.00 15.17 32.32
CA SER A 17 11.90 15.71 31.51
C SER A 17 12.32 16.90 30.62
N LYS A 18 13.24 17.74 31.12
CA LYS A 18 13.82 18.85 30.35
C LYS A 18 14.71 18.38 29.20
N ALA A 19 15.61 17.43 29.44
CA ALA A 19 16.48 16.87 28.40
C ALA A 19 15.68 16.19 27.27
N MET A 20 14.57 15.53 27.61
CA MET A 20 13.66 14.94 26.62
C MET A 20 12.93 16.00 25.78
N ALA A 21 12.50 17.10 26.41
CA ALA A 21 11.85 18.22 25.71
C ALA A 21 12.81 18.93 24.77
N ASP A 22 14.05 19.18 25.22
CA ASP A 22 15.11 19.78 24.42
C ASP A 22 15.44 18.88 23.21
N TYR A 23 15.54 17.56 23.42
CA TYR A 23 15.80 16.60 22.35
C TYR A 23 14.66 16.50 21.32
N ASN A 24 13.40 16.46 21.77
CA ASN A 24 12.25 16.48 20.86
C ASN A 24 12.25 17.75 20.00
N SER A 25 12.60 18.89 20.58
CA SER A 25 12.69 20.17 19.86
C SER A 25 13.79 20.15 18.80
N GLU A 26 14.93 19.49 19.08
CA GLU A 26 16.01 19.27 18.10
C GLU A 26 15.54 18.41 16.92
N ILE A 27 14.84 17.30 17.18
CA ILE A 27 14.28 16.44 16.12
C ILE A 27 13.22 17.18 15.31
N ASP A 28 12.37 17.99 15.94
CA ASP A 28 11.38 18.81 15.23
C ASP A 28 12.05 19.82 14.30
N ALA A 29 13.14 20.47 14.75
CA ALA A 29 13.92 21.39 13.91
C ALA A 29 14.61 20.68 12.74
N ILE A 30 15.18 19.49 12.98
CA ILE A 30 15.73 18.65 11.90
C ILE A 30 14.63 18.27 10.91
N ARG A 31 13.46 17.85 11.41
CA ARG A 31 12.32 17.45 10.57
C ARG A 31 11.85 18.59 9.67
N GLU A 32 11.73 19.79 10.24
CA GLU A 32 11.31 20.99 9.53
C GLU A 32 12.29 21.34 8.40
N LYS A 33 13.59 21.27 8.67
CA LYS A 33 14.61 21.66 7.68
C LYS A 33 14.89 20.60 6.63
N GLU A 34 15.00 19.35 7.07
CA GLU A 34 15.55 18.25 6.26
C GLU A 34 14.47 17.41 5.57
N PHE A 35 13.20 17.47 6.03
CA PHE A 35 12.12 16.65 5.50
C PHE A 35 10.93 17.51 5.01
N PRO A 36 11.13 18.41 4.03
CA PRO A 36 10.08 19.30 3.54
C PRO A 36 8.87 18.57 2.93
N MET A 37 9.05 17.30 2.51
CA MET A 37 7.95 16.47 2.02
C MET A 37 6.92 16.11 3.10
N LEU A 38 7.28 16.24 4.39
CA LEU A 38 6.37 16.00 5.52
C LEU A 38 5.67 17.28 5.99
N GLN A 39 6.06 18.45 5.47
CA GLN A 39 5.50 19.74 5.87
C GLN A 39 4.24 20.06 5.09
N ASP A 40 3.25 20.64 5.78
CA ASP A 40 2.09 21.24 5.12
C ASP A 40 2.49 22.63 4.58
N THR A 41 2.91 22.68 3.32
CA THR A 41 3.36 23.93 2.68
C THR A 41 2.23 24.67 1.95
N GLY A 42 0.99 24.15 1.96
CA GLY A 42 -0.14 24.72 1.21
C GLY A 42 0.07 24.84 -0.31
N ALA A 43 1.18 24.34 -0.85
CA ALA A 43 1.58 24.53 -2.24
C ALA A 43 1.04 23.40 -3.13
N GLU A 44 0.46 23.75 -4.27
CA GLU A 44 -0.05 22.86 -5.34
C GLU A 44 1.04 22.00 -6.04
N ARG A 45 2.19 21.74 -5.40
CA ARG A 45 3.13 20.75 -5.92
C ARG A 45 2.51 19.37 -5.76
N LEU A 46 2.65 18.56 -6.80
CA LEU A 46 2.14 17.18 -6.98
C LEU A 46 2.57 16.15 -5.90
N THR A 47 3.06 16.59 -4.75
CA THR A 47 3.53 15.77 -3.64
C THR A 47 2.35 15.36 -2.76
N TYR A 48 1.93 14.10 -2.90
CA TYR A 48 0.87 13.44 -2.11
C TYR A 48 1.13 13.35 -0.58
N ALA A 49 2.13 14.06 -0.04
CA ALA A 49 2.65 13.86 1.32
C ALA A 49 2.72 15.13 2.20
N ALA A 50 2.35 16.32 1.70
CA ALA A 50 2.38 17.53 2.52
C ALA A 50 1.51 17.34 3.79
N GLY A 51 2.11 17.51 4.98
CA GLY A 51 1.47 17.29 6.28
C GLY A 51 1.26 15.81 6.67
N ALA A 52 1.96 14.85 6.04
CA ALA A 52 1.76 13.43 6.31
C ALA A 52 2.40 12.96 7.62
N THR A 53 1.70 12.08 8.34
CA THR A 53 2.27 11.30 9.44
C THR A 53 2.83 9.99 8.87
N TYR A 54 4.15 9.86 8.79
CA TYR A 54 4.80 8.70 8.17
C TYR A 54 5.21 7.66 9.22
N LEU A 55 4.64 6.46 9.16
CA LEU A 55 4.84 5.36 10.11
C LEU A 55 5.24 4.04 9.43
N ASP A 56 5.85 4.08 8.23
CA ASP A 56 6.33 2.89 7.50
C ASP A 56 7.87 2.81 7.37
N HIS A 57 8.60 3.35 8.34
CA HIS A 57 10.08 3.35 8.37
C HIS A 57 10.73 1.96 8.27
N ALA A 58 10.08 0.89 8.73
CA ALA A 58 10.59 -0.47 8.61
C ALA A 58 10.50 -1.04 7.17
N GLY A 59 9.69 -0.42 6.30
CA GLY A 59 9.66 -0.72 4.87
C GLY A 59 10.83 -0.04 4.16
N THR A 60 10.79 1.30 4.19
CA THR A 60 11.77 2.23 3.64
C THR A 60 11.73 3.47 4.51
N THR A 61 12.88 4.07 4.84
CA THR A 61 12.89 5.35 5.55
C THR A 61 12.96 6.52 4.58
N LEU A 62 12.81 7.76 5.07
CA LEU A 62 12.88 8.96 4.23
C LEU A 62 14.33 9.48 4.19
N TYR A 63 14.76 9.99 3.04
CA TYR A 63 16.07 10.65 2.91
C TYR A 63 15.98 12.14 3.24
N PRO A 64 16.98 12.72 3.92
CA PRO A 64 17.02 14.15 4.19
C PRO A 64 17.37 14.96 2.94
N LYS A 65 16.91 16.22 2.90
CA LYS A 65 17.20 17.17 1.82
C LYS A 65 18.71 17.36 1.61
N SER A 66 19.47 17.55 2.70
CA SER A 66 20.92 17.78 2.62
C SER A 66 21.68 16.62 1.96
N LEU A 67 21.22 15.38 2.12
CA LEU A 67 21.81 14.23 1.41
C LEU A 67 21.68 14.37 -0.11
N ILE A 68 20.53 14.83 -0.60
CA ILE A 68 20.30 15.00 -2.04
C ILE A 68 21.08 16.21 -2.57
N ASP A 69 21.14 17.30 -1.79
CA ASP A 69 21.90 18.49 -2.17
C ASP A 69 23.40 18.17 -2.28
N GLU A 70 23.99 17.51 -1.28
CA GLU A 70 25.41 17.14 -1.28
C GLU A 70 25.75 16.15 -2.39
N PHE A 71 24.91 15.12 -2.58
CA PHE A 71 25.09 14.19 -3.67
C PHE A 71 25.01 14.89 -5.03
N SER A 72 24.06 15.82 -5.20
CA SER A 72 23.92 16.57 -6.44
C SER A 72 25.11 17.48 -6.70
N GLU A 73 25.65 18.12 -5.67
CA GLU A 73 26.84 18.98 -5.78
C GLU A 73 28.07 18.15 -6.19
N ASP A 74 28.28 16.98 -5.56
CA ASP A 74 29.37 16.08 -5.92
C ASP A 74 29.22 15.58 -7.37
N MET A 75 28.03 15.16 -7.78
CA MET A 75 27.79 14.68 -9.15
C MET A 75 27.98 15.75 -10.24
N VAL A 76 27.76 17.04 -9.92
CA VAL A 76 27.96 18.15 -10.87
C VAL A 76 29.42 18.57 -10.93
N SER A 77 30.15 18.45 -9.82
CA SER A 77 31.54 18.91 -9.70
C SER A 77 32.59 17.83 -10.01
N SER A 78 32.23 16.54 -9.89
CA SER A 78 33.13 15.41 -10.09
C SER A 78 32.98 14.78 -11.48
N LEU A 79 34.10 14.63 -12.20
CA LEU A 79 34.15 13.85 -13.44
C LEU A 79 34.41 12.37 -13.14
N LEU A 80 33.35 11.57 -13.07
CA LEU A 80 33.41 10.14 -12.79
C LEU A 80 33.40 9.32 -14.07
N GLY A 81 34.37 8.42 -14.21
CA GLY A 81 34.52 7.53 -15.35
C GLY A 81 34.11 6.10 -15.04
N ASN A 82 34.01 5.26 -16.07
CA ASN A 82 33.85 3.82 -15.89
C ASN A 82 35.13 3.25 -15.23
N PRO A 83 35.07 2.58 -14.06
CA PRO A 83 36.20 2.05 -13.28
C PRO A 83 37.19 1.14 -14.01
N HIS A 84 36.85 0.64 -15.21
CA HIS A 84 37.67 -0.30 -15.97
C HIS A 84 38.68 0.35 -16.93
N SER A 85 38.99 1.65 -16.77
CA SER A 85 39.97 2.35 -17.60
C SER A 85 41.08 3.02 -16.78
N GLU A 86 42.21 3.32 -17.42
CA GLU A 86 43.33 4.03 -16.77
C GLU A 86 43.17 5.57 -16.78
N SER A 87 41.99 6.07 -17.17
CA SER A 87 41.72 7.50 -17.17
C SER A 87 41.61 8.06 -15.73
N SER A 88 41.94 9.33 -15.55
CA SER A 88 41.88 9.98 -14.23
C SER A 88 40.48 9.93 -13.61
N SER A 89 39.43 10.04 -14.43
CA SER A 89 38.03 9.94 -14.00
C SER A 89 37.65 8.53 -13.56
N SER A 90 38.20 7.50 -14.20
CA SER A 90 38.02 6.11 -13.80
C SER A 90 38.75 5.79 -12.50
N GLN A 91 40.01 6.22 -12.37
CA GLN A 91 40.77 6.06 -11.13
C GLN A 91 40.11 6.78 -9.94
N LEU A 92 39.47 7.93 -10.19
CA LEU A 92 38.67 8.62 -9.18
C LEU A 92 37.45 7.77 -8.74
N SER A 93 36.70 7.21 -9.69
CA SER A 93 35.57 6.32 -9.40
C SER A 93 35.99 5.11 -8.57
N THR A 94 37.10 4.46 -8.93
CA THR A 94 37.64 3.31 -8.19
C THR A 94 38.05 3.71 -6.78
N ARG A 95 38.81 4.81 -6.62
CA ARG A 95 39.24 5.28 -5.30
C ARG A 95 38.05 5.62 -4.39
N ARG A 96 37.07 6.38 -4.88
CA ARG A 96 35.86 6.73 -4.10
C ARG A 96 35.07 5.49 -3.70
N THR A 97 34.99 4.49 -4.58
CA THR A 97 34.32 3.22 -4.28
C THR A 97 34.99 2.51 -3.10
N GLU A 98 36.32 2.40 -3.10
CA GLU A 98 37.07 1.76 -2.03
C GLU A 98 37.06 2.57 -0.72
N ASP A 99 37.13 3.90 -0.81
CA ASP A 99 37.02 4.78 0.37
C ASP A 99 35.66 4.60 1.07
N VAL A 100 34.57 4.54 0.29
CA VAL A 100 33.21 4.30 0.82
C VAL A 100 33.09 2.89 1.40
N ARG A 101 33.68 1.87 0.76
CA ARG A 101 33.72 0.51 1.30
C ARG A 101 34.30 0.49 2.71
N LEU A 102 35.43 1.18 2.92
CA LEU A 102 36.06 1.31 4.24
C LEU A 102 35.22 2.13 5.22
N GLN A 103 34.56 3.20 4.77
CA GLN A 103 33.62 3.94 5.63
C GLN A 103 32.46 3.07 6.11
N VAL A 104 31.89 2.23 5.24
CA VAL A 104 30.81 1.33 5.63
C VAL A 104 31.30 0.26 6.61
N LEU A 105 32.46 -0.35 6.37
CA LEU A 105 33.05 -1.30 7.32
C LEU A 105 33.26 -0.63 8.69
N ARG A 106 33.78 0.60 8.74
CA ARG A 106 33.89 1.39 9.97
C ARG A 106 32.54 1.67 10.64
N PHE A 107 31.49 1.98 9.87
CA PHE A 107 30.15 2.21 10.40
C PHE A 107 29.59 1.00 11.17
N PHE A 108 30.00 -0.21 10.82
CA PHE A 108 29.63 -1.45 11.50
C PHE A 108 30.71 -2.00 12.45
N ASN A 109 31.76 -1.22 12.72
CA ASN A 109 32.96 -1.64 13.45
C ASN A 109 33.62 -2.92 12.88
N ALA A 110 33.45 -3.21 11.60
CA ALA A 110 34.07 -4.35 10.94
C ALA A 110 35.51 -3.98 10.50
N ASN A 111 36.51 -4.66 11.03
CA ASN A 111 37.90 -4.43 10.62
C ASN A 111 38.13 -4.99 9.20
N PRO A 112 38.64 -4.20 8.23
CA PRO A 112 38.94 -4.68 6.88
C PRO A 112 39.94 -5.85 6.82
N ASP A 113 40.75 -6.07 7.86
CA ASP A 113 41.62 -7.25 7.94
C ASP A 113 40.83 -8.56 8.18
N ASP A 114 39.68 -8.45 8.86
CA ASP A 114 38.83 -9.58 9.24
C ASP A 114 37.60 -9.75 8.34
N TYR A 115 37.22 -8.69 7.61
CA TYR A 115 36.03 -8.64 6.78
C TYR A 115 36.27 -8.00 5.41
N ASP A 116 35.52 -8.48 4.44
CA ASP A 116 35.33 -7.81 3.15
C ASP A 116 33.87 -7.40 3.00
N LEU A 117 33.62 -6.38 2.18
CA LEU A 117 32.29 -5.88 1.89
C LEU A 117 32.03 -5.98 0.40
N VAL A 118 30.92 -6.60 0.03
CA VAL A 118 30.45 -6.71 -1.36
C VAL A 118 29.23 -5.81 -1.53
N PHE A 119 29.28 -4.86 -2.46
CA PHE A 119 28.13 -4.04 -2.82
C PHE A 119 27.13 -4.87 -3.62
N VAL A 120 25.86 -4.80 -3.20
CA VAL A 120 24.75 -5.51 -3.84
C VAL A 120 23.57 -4.56 -4.01
N ALA A 121 22.57 -4.91 -4.83
CA ALA A 121 21.42 -4.03 -5.04
C ALA A 121 20.59 -3.77 -3.75
N ASN A 122 20.54 -4.75 -2.85
CA ASN A 122 19.84 -4.72 -1.56
C ASN A 122 20.11 -6.03 -0.78
N ALA A 123 19.61 -6.15 0.45
CA ALA A 123 19.74 -7.36 1.27
C ALA A 123 19.24 -8.63 0.55
N THR A 124 18.18 -8.55 -0.27
CA THR A 124 17.67 -9.72 -1.01
C THR A 124 18.68 -10.18 -2.08
N ALA A 125 19.36 -9.24 -2.74
CA ALA A 125 20.44 -9.58 -3.67
C ALA A 125 21.63 -10.24 -2.95
N GLY A 126 22.01 -9.73 -1.77
CA GLY A 126 23.03 -10.37 -0.92
C GLY A 126 22.67 -11.80 -0.51
N ILE A 127 21.42 -12.03 -0.07
CA ILE A 127 20.91 -13.36 0.28
C ILE A 127 20.98 -14.30 -0.92
N LYS A 128 20.58 -13.84 -2.10
CA LYS A 128 20.64 -14.63 -3.34
C LYS A 128 22.08 -14.97 -3.71
N LEU A 129 23.01 -14.03 -3.57
CA LEU A 129 24.42 -14.28 -3.85
C LEU A 129 24.98 -15.40 -2.96
N VAL A 130 24.72 -15.34 -1.65
CA VAL A 130 25.11 -16.43 -0.73
C VAL A 130 24.43 -17.74 -1.12
N MET A 131 23.11 -17.73 -1.34
CA MET A 131 22.37 -18.94 -1.77
C MET A 131 22.94 -19.54 -3.05
N GLU A 132 23.29 -18.73 -4.05
CA GLU A 132 23.89 -19.20 -5.30
C GLU A 132 25.19 -19.94 -5.04
N SER A 133 26.12 -19.37 -4.27
CA SER A 133 27.39 -20.04 -3.94
C SER A 133 27.21 -21.37 -3.20
N PHE A 134 26.19 -21.47 -2.33
CA PHE A 134 25.85 -22.72 -1.64
C PHE A 134 25.15 -23.75 -2.54
N ARG A 135 24.37 -23.30 -3.52
CA ARG A 135 23.67 -24.18 -4.47
C ARG A 135 24.65 -24.88 -5.42
N GLU A 136 25.73 -24.21 -5.80
CA GLU A 136 26.75 -24.74 -6.71
C GLU A 136 27.71 -25.75 -6.04
N GLN A 137 27.57 -26.00 -4.74
CA GLN A 137 28.34 -27.02 -4.02
C GLN A 137 28.02 -28.42 -4.55
N GLU A 138 29.04 -29.26 -4.73
CA GLU A 138 28.92 -30.60 -5.36
C GLU A 138 27.84 -31.47 -4.69
N HIS A 139 27.76 -31.41 -3.35
CA HIS A 139 26.81 -32.19 -2.55
C HIS A 139 25.58 -31.38 -2.09
N GLY A 140 25.38 -30.18 -2.64
CA GLY A 140 24.37 -29.23 -2.17
C GLY A 140 24.61 -28.76 -0.73
N PHE A 141 23.53 -28.33 -0.06
CA PHE A 141 23.62 -27.80 1.29
C PHE A 141 22.34 -28.05 2.10
N TRP A 142 22.50 -28.18 3.42
CA TRP A 142 21.40 -28.14 4.37
C TRP A 142 21.05 -26.69 4.72
N TYR A 143 19.76 -26.37 4.81
CA TYR A 143 19.30 -25.01 5.12
C TYR A 143 18.41 -24.93 6.36
N GLY A 144 18.88 -24.25 7.40
CA GLY A 144 18.08 -23.90 8.57
C GLY A 144 17.63 -22.45 8.51
N TYR A 145 16.38 -22.14 8.86
CA TYR A 145 15.94 -20.76 9.01
C TYR A 145 14.92 -20.56 10.11
N HIS A 146 14.90 -19.38 10.73
CA HIS A 146 13.96 -19.05 11.80
C HIS A 146 12.59 -18.61 11.24
N LYS A 147 11.47 -18.89 11.94
CA LYS A 147 10.11 -18.52 11.49
C LYS A 147 9.89 -17.03 11.22
N ASP A 148 10.65 -16.16 11.87
CA ASP A 148 10.58 -14.70 11.69
C ASP A 148 11.33 -14.21 10.45
N ALA A 149 11.93 -15.12 9.68
CA ALA A 149 12.59 -14.81 8.42
C ALA A 149 11.69 -14.03 7.46
N HIS A 150 12.27 -12.97 6.88
CA HIS A 150 11.68 -12.31 5.72
C HIS A 150 11.55 -13.30 4.55
N THR A 151 10.58 -13.10 3.66
CA THR A 151 10.34 -14.00 2.52
C THR A 151 11.58 -14.26 1.65
N SER A 152 12.54 -13.33 1.61
CA SER A 152 13.84 -13.50 0.94
C SER A 152 14.67 -14.64 1.54
N LEU A 153 14.72 -14.76 2.87
CA LEU A 153 15.38 -15.88 3.54
C LEU A 153 14.56 -17.17 3.40
N VAL A 154 13.23 -17.10 3.48
CA VAL A 154 12.39 -18.29 3.27
C VAL A 154 12.61 -18.89 1.88
N GLY A 155 12.80 -18.05 0.85
CA GLY A 155 13.00 -18.49 -0.53
C GLY A 155 14.27 -19.32 -0.76
N VAL A 156 15.32 -19.13 0.04
CA VAL A 156 16.60 -19.89 -0.04
C VAL A 156 16.37 -21.39 0.08
N ARG A 157 15.33 -21.79 0.83
CA ARG A 157 14.98 -23.19 1.08
C ARG A 157 14.70 -23.97 -0.23
N GLU A 158 14.22 -23.29 -1.27
CA GLU A 158 13.91 -23.91 -2.56
C GLU A 158 15.20 -24.31 -3.31
N ALA A 159 16.33 -23.65 -3.02
CA ALA A 159 17.64 -24.03 -3.57
C ALA A 159 18.28 -25.22 -2.83
N ALA A 160 17.83 -25.52 -1.60
CA ALA A 160 18.37 -26.58 -0.74
C ALA A 160 17.79 -27.99 -1.05
N LYS A 161 17.18 -28.23 -2.22
CA LYS A 161 16.68 -29.56 -2.70
C LYS A 161 15.97 -30.46 -1.64
N GLY A 162 15.23 -29.87 -0.70
CA GLY A 162 14.47 -30.57 0.34
C GLY A 162 15.21 -30.84 1.67
N THR A 163 16.50 -30.51 1.78
CA THR A 163 17.27 -30.59 3.03
C THR A 163 17.18 -29.29 3.82
N HIS A 164 15.98 -28.95 4.31
CA HIS A 164 15.77 -27.71 5.06
C HIS A 164 14.97 -27.91 6.36
N ARG A 165 15.15 -27.00 7.33
CA ARG A 165 14.37 -26.92 8.57
C ARG A 165 13.95 -25.48 8.85
N CYS A 166 12.65 -25.28 9.10
CA CYS A 166 12.16 -24.06 9.71
C CYS A 166 12.15 -24.26 11.22
N PHE A 167 12.82 -23.41 11.98
CA PHE A 167 12.75 -23.37 13.43
C PHE A 167 11.54 -22.52 13.85
N GLU A 168 10.61 -23.12 14.60
CA GLU A 168 9.35 -22.45 14.98
C GLU A 168 9.45 -21.66 16.29
N SER A 169 10.59 -21.76 16.99
CA SER A 169 10.87 -20.99 18.20
C SER A 169 12.36 -20.79 18.43
N ASP A 170 12.71 -19.80 19.25
CA ASP A 170 14.06 -19.58 19.74
C ASP A 170 14.57 -20.84 20.48
N ASN A 171 13.72 -21.49 21.30
CA ASN A 171 14.08 -22.72 22.01
C ASN A 171 14.49 -23.86 21.08
N GLU A 172 13.83 -24.05 19.93
CA GLU A 172 14.25 -25.08 18.98
C GLU A 172 15.63 -24.80 18.38
N VAL A 173 15.99 -23.53 18.19
CA VAL A 173 17.34 -23.15 17.77
C VAL A 173 18.33 -23.45 18.89
N GLU A 174 18.00 -23.10 20.13
CA GLU A 174 18.85 -23.36 21.29
C GLU A 174 19.10 -24.87 21.51
N GLU A 175 18.05 -25.68 21.50
CA GLU A 175 18.13 -27.13 21.59
C GLU A 175 18.97 -27.70 20.44
N TRP A 176 18.73 -27.25 19.21
CA TRP A 176 19.52 -27.69 18.07
C TRP A 176 21.00 -27.33 18.21
N LEU A 177 21.33 -26.14 18.72
CA LEU A 177 22.70 -25.70 18.98
C LEU A 177 23.39 -26.55 20.07
N ASP A 178 22.64 -26.95 21.10
CA ASP A 178 23.14 -27.77 22.21
C ASP A 178 23.28 -29.26 21.89
N GLU A 179 22.42 -29.78 20.99
CA GLU A 179 22.40 -31.22 20.64
C GLU A 179 23.72 -31.75 20.09
N GLY A 180 24.59 -30.91 19.53
CA GLY A 180 26.04 -31.11 19.31
C GLY A 180 26.53 -32.30 18.47
N THR A 181 25.78 -33.41 18.37
CA THR A 181 26.26 -34.73 17.92
C THR A 181 25.35 -35.40 16.89
N ASN A 182 24.17 -34.88 16.60
CA ASN A 182 23.35 -35.40 15.50
C ASN A 182 23.87 -34.82 14.17
N ALA A 183 24.41 -35.68 13.32
CA ALA A 183 24.78 -35.31 11.95
C ALA A 183 23.55 -34.71 11.25
N LEU A 184 23.73 -33.55 10.61
CA LEU A 184 22.73 -33.02 9.69
C LEU A 184 22.50 -34.09 8.59
N PRO A 185 21.27 -34.22 8.05
CA PRO A 185 20.99 -35.21 7.02
C PRO A 185 21.87 -34.95 5.79
N GLY A 186 22.88 -35.81 5.58
CA GLY A 186 23.82 -35.77 4.46
C GLY A 186 25.29 -35.76 4.92
N GLU A 187 25.95 -36.93 4.91
CA GLU A 187 27.41 -37.02 5.04
C GLU A 187 28.07 -36.13 3.96
N ASN A 188 29.00 -35.26 4.37
CA ASN A 188 29.74 -34.31 3.51
C ASN A 188 28.97 -33.09 2.94
N SER A 189 27.72 -32.83 3.35
CA SER A 189 27.00 -31.59 2.93
C SER A 189 27.38 -30.38 3.81
N LEU A 190 27.43 -29.17 3.24
CA LEU A 190 27.58 -27.91 4.01
C LEU A 190 26.24 -27.49 4.63
N GLY A 191 26.28 -26.79 5.76
CA GLY A 191 25.08 -26.19 6.35
C GLY A 191 25.05 -24.67 6.21
N LEU A 192 23.85 -24.10 6.05
CA LEU A 192 23.60 -22.66 6.14
C LEU A 192 22.42 -22.41 7.09
N PHE A 193 22.65 -21.66 8.17
CA PHE A 193 21.62 -21.22 9.09
C PHE A 193 21.38 -19.72 8.92
N ALA A 194 20.15 -19.35 8.54
CA ALA A 194 19.80 -17.96 8.29
C ALA A 194 18.66 -17.45 9.17
N TYR A 195 18.83 -16.25 9.71
CA TYR A 195 17.82 -15.63 10.58
C TYR A 195 17.95 -14.10 10.54
N PRO A 196 16.85 -13.38 10.80
CA PRO A 196 16.91 -11.93 10.90
C PRO A 196 17.46 -11.50 12.26
N ALA A 197 18.27 -10.45 12.28
CA ALA A 197 18.68 -9.81 13.53
C ALA A 197 17.48 -9.14 14.24
N GLN A 198 16.51 -8.66 13.46
CA GLN A 198 15.26 -8.09 13.94
C GLN A 198 14.11 -8.51 13.03
N SER A 199 12.99 -8.98 13.60
CA SER A 199 11.78 -9.25 12.84
C SER A 199 11.25 -7.98 12.19
N ASN A 200 11.09 -8.01 10.87
CA ASN A 200 10.50 -6.91 10.10
C ASN A 200 8.99 -6.76 10.37
N MET A 201 8.36 -7.73 11.02
CA MET A 201 6.93 -7.73 11.34
C MET A 201 6.65 -6.93 12.61
N ASN A 202 7.24 -7.35 13.74
CA ASN A 202 6.91 -6.83 15.07
C ASN A 202 8.12 -6.24 15.81
N GLY A 203 9.29 -6.16 15.18
CA GLY A 203 10.47 -5.53 15.75
C GLY A 203 11.21 -6.33 16.82
N ARG A 204 10.76 -7.54 17.20
CA ARG A 204 11.54 -8.33 18.18
C ARG A 204 12.93 -8.65 17.62
N ARG A 205 13.94 -8.71 18.48
CA ARG A 205 15.33 -9.04 18.09
C ARG A 205 15.66 -10.46 18.48
N LEU A 206 16.39 -11.13 17.60
CA LEU A 206 16.82 -12.52 17.81
C LEU A 206 18.26 -12.52 18.36
N PRO A 207 18.66 -13.56 19.13
CA PRO A 207 19.99 -13.60 19.73
C PRO A 207 21.12 -13.61 18.70
N LEU A 208 21.94 -12.55 18.69
CA LEU A 208 23.14 -12.49 17.84
C LEU A 208 24.20 -13.54 18.24
N SER A 209 24.16 -13.99 19.50
CA SER A 209 25.04 -15.03 20.05
C SER A 209 24.87 -16.40 19.40
N TRP A 210 23.81 -16.64 18.63
CA TRP A 210 23.66 -17.91 17.91
C TRP A 210 24.79 -18.17 16.91
N THR A 211 25.36 -17.11 16.32
CA THR A 211 26.46 -17.23 15.36
C THR A 211 27.73 -17.81 16.00
N SER A 212 28.13 -17.28 17.17
CA SER A 212 29.30 -17.77 17.91
C SER A 212 29.09 -19.19 18.45
N ARG A 213 27.88 -19.50 18.92
CA ARG A 213 27.51 -20.86 19.38
C ARG A 213 27.50 -21.86 18.25
N LEU A 214 26.96 -21.48 17.09
CA LEU A 214 26.96 -22.32 15.90
C LEU A 214 28.39 -22.69 15.51
N ARG A 215 29.29 -21.70 15.47
CA ARG A 215 30.71 -21.90 15.14
C ARG A 215 31.44 -22.77 16.15
N SER A 216 31.08 -22.67 17.42
CA SER A 216 31.67 -23.47 18.52
C SER A 216 31.11 -24.90 18.60
N SER A 217 30.01 -25.19 17.89
CA SER A 217 29.37 -26.51 17.93
C SER A 217 30.22 -27.55 17.20
N LYS A 218 30.55 -28.66 17.87
CA LYS A 218 31.38 -29.75 17.31
C LYS A 218 30.57 -30.68 16.40
N ARG A 219 30.02 -30.15 15.31
CA ARG A 219 29.27 -30.93 14.33
C ARG A 219 30.23 -31.59 13.33
N GLY A 220 29.86 -32.77 12.83
CA GLY A 220 30.55 -33.41 11.70
C GLY A 220 30.41 -32.64 10.36
N THR A 221 29.49 -31.68 10.31
CA THR A 221 29.22 -30.78 9.18
C THR A 221 29.47 -29.33 9.61
N TYR A 222 30.23 -28.57 8.82
CA TYR A 222 30.41 -27.13 9.05
C TYR A 222 29.14 -26.37 8.63
N VAL A 223 28.61 -25.53 9.52
CA VAL A 223 27.38 -24.75 9.29
C VAL A 223 27.71 -23.26 9.36
N TYR A 224 27.49 -22.55 8.26
CA TYR A 224 27.67 -21.10 8.16
C TYR A 224 26.43 -20.36 8.66
N SER A 225 26.62 -19.12 9.11
CA SER A 225 25.55 -18.21 9.54
C SER A 225 25.31 -17.10 8.53
N LEU A 226 24.03 -16.87 8.17
CA LEU A 226 23.58 -15.74 7.35
C LEU A 226 22.62 -14.87 8.16
N LEU A 227 23.10 -13.69 8.56
CA LEU A 227 22.34 -12.73 9.35
C LEU A 227 21.69 -11.68 8.44
N ASP A 228 20.35 -11.64 8.40
CA ASP A 228 19.61 -10.52 7.80
C ASP A 228 19.50 -9.36 8.79
N ALA A 229 20.39 -8.37 8.64
CA ALA A 229 20.46 -7.20 9.51
C ALA A 229 19.54 -6.07 9.06
N ALA A 230 18.88 -6.17 7.90
CA ALA A 230 18.27 -5.05 7.19
C ALA A 230 17.17 -4.32 8.00
N ALA A 231 16.44 -5.03 8.85
CA ALA A 231 15.44 -4.41 9.72
C ALA A 231 16.07 -3.79 10.98
N MET A 232 17.12 -4.38 11.53
CA MET A 232 17.77 -3.91 12.76
C MET A 232 18.52 -2.60 12.53
N VAL A 233 19.36 -2.56 11.48
CA VAL A 233 20.25 -1.43 11.19
C VAL A 233 19.51 -0.16 10.75
N SER A 234 18.20 -0.26 10.49
CA SER A 234 17.36 0.90 10.18
C SER A 234 17.32 1.93 11.31
N THR A 235 17.44 1.47 12.56
CA THR A 235 17.25 2.29 13.76
C THR A 235 18.16 1.86 14.91
N SER A 236 19.17 1.03 14.67
CA SER A 236 20.07 0.56 15.73
C SER A 236 21.44 0.16 15.23
N PRO A 237 22.46 0.24 16.10
CA PRO A 237 23.81 -0.20 15.73
C PRO A 237 23.88 -1.72 15.55
N LEU A 238 24.81 -2.15 14.71
CA LEU A 238 25.29 -3.52 14.64
C LEU A 238 26.81 -3.49 14.81
N ASP A 239 27.32 -4.19 15.81
CA ASP A 239 28.74 -4.21 16.13
C ASP A 239 29.39 -5.52 15.65
N LEU A 240 30.31 -5.40 14.69
CA LEU A 240 31.10 -6.50 14.13
C LEU A 240 32.57 -6.45 14.57
N SER A 241 32.89 -5.74 15.66
CA SER A 241 34.27 -5.59 16.14
C SER A 241 34.95 -6.90 16.55
N ASN A 242 34.18 -7.95 16.86
CA ASN A 242 34.69 -9.27 17.21
C ASN A 242 34.38 -10.34 16.14
N ALA A 243 35.37 -10.60 15.27
CA ALA A 243 35.33 -11.60 14.20
C ALA A 243 35.00 -13.02 14.67
N SER A 244 35.39 -13.40 15.90
CA SER A 244 35.12 -14.74 16.44
C SER A 244 33.63 -14.98 16.74
N THR A 245 32.91 -13.91 17.09
CA THR A 245 31.49 -13.97 17.46
C THR A 245 30.55 -13.44 16.39
N ALA A 246 31.07 -12.88 15.32
CA ALA A 246 30.26 -12.31 14.24
C ALA A 246 29.67 -13.39 13.33
N PRO A 247 28.63 -13.04 12.55
CA PRO A 247 28.13 -13.88 11.47
C PRO A 247 29.16 -14.12 10.38
N ASP A 248 29.00 -15.22 9.63
CA ASP A 248 29.80 -15.47 8.43
C ASP A 248 29.42 -14.50 7.30
N PHE A 249 28.11 -14.28 7.15
CA PHE A 249 27.53 -13.41 6.15
C PHE A 249 26.51 -12.49 6.81
N THR A 250 26.65 -11.18 6.62
CA THR A 250 25.68 -10.18 7.09
C THR A 250 25.15 -9.40 5.91
N VAL A 251 23.84 -9.37 5.72
CA VAL A 251 23.18 -8.66 4.61
C VAL A 251 22.35 -7.48 5.11
N LEU A 252 22.38 -6.38 4.35
CA LEU A 252 21.63 -5.17 4.68
C LEU A 252 21.27 -4.33 3.44
N SER A 253 20.38 -3.35 3.64
CA SER A 253 19.96 -2.38 2.62
C SER A 253 20.11 -0.96 3.15
N PHE A 254 20.86 -0.11 2.44
CA PHE A 254 21.16 1.26 2.89
C PHE A 254 19.94 2.19 2.81
N TYR A 255 19.04 2.01 1.84
CA TYR A 255 17.79 2.77 1.76
C TYR A 255 16.88 2.59 3.01
N LYS A 256 17.07 1.53 3.81
CA LYS A 256 16.35 1.37 5.07
C LYS A 256 16.95 2.18 6.22
N ILE A 257 18.23 2.55 6.13
CA ILE A 257 18.95 3.37 7.10
C ILE A 257 18.83 4.84 6.74
N PHE A 258 19.04 5.17 5.45
CA PHE A 258 19.22 6.54 4.97
C PHE A 258 18.13 7.03 4.01
N GLY A 259 17.22 6.15 3.56
CA GLY A 259 16.17 6.46 2.58
C GLY A 259 16.64 6.53 1.12
N PHE A 260 17.93 6.79 0.91
CA PHE A 260 18.66 6.77 -0.36
C PHE A 260 20.14 6.56 0.00
N PRO A 261 20.95 5.84 -0.81
CA PRO A 261 20.68 5.29 -2.14
C PRO A 261 20.03 3.90 -2.15
N ASP A 262 19.49 3.51 -3.32
CA ASP A 262 19.09 2.14 -3.63
C ASP A 262 20.33 1.25 -3.81
N LEU A 263 20.90 0.85 -2.68
CA LEU A 263 22.10 0.04 -2.56
C LEU A 263 22.00 -0.84 -1.30
N GLY A 264 22.72 -1.95 -1.27
CA GLY A 264 22.90 -2.79 -0.10
C GLY A 264 24.31 -3.32 -0.01
N ALA A 265 24.57 -4.10 1.04
CA ALA A 265 25.86 -4.73 1.26
C ALA A 265 25.69 -6.16 1.74
N LEU A 266 26.67 -6.98 1.36
CA LEU A 266 26.99 -8.26 1.97
C LEU A 266 28.36 -8.11 2.63
N ILE A 267 28.38 -8.07 3.96
CA ILE A 267 29.62 -8.09 4.75
C ILE A 267 29.97 -9.55 4.99
N VAL A 268 31.18 -9.94 4.59
CA VAL A 268 31.67 -11.32 4.64
C VAL A 268 32.84 -11.37 5.60
N ARG A 269 32.80 -12.31 6.53
CA ARG A 269 33.96 -12.67 7.34
C ARG A 269 35.01 -13.36 6.46
N ASN A 270 36.25 -12.88 6.46
CA ASN A 270 37.31 -13.33 5.53
C ASN A 270 37.56 -14.84 5.60
N GLU A 271 37.57 -15.43 6.80
CA GLU A 271 37.71 -16.89 6.99
C GLU A 271 36.58 -17.72 6.36
N SER A 272 35.45 -17.10 6.05
CA SER A 272 34.28 -17.74 5.43
C SER A 272 34.17 -17.43 3.93
N ALA A 273 35.10 -16.67 3.37
CA ALA A 273 35.07 -16.22 1.97
C ALA A 273 35.14 -17.39 0.96
N SER A 274 35.87 -18.46 1.29
CA SER A 274 36.18 -19.56 0.36
C SER A 274 34.93 -20.27 -0.21
N VAL A 275 33.84 -20.35 0.56
CA VAL A 275 32.59 -20.95 0.07
C VAL A 275 31.93 -20.09 -1.01
N LEU A 276 32.14 -18.77 -1.00
CA LEU A 276 31.57 -17.86 -2.01
C LEU A 276 32.35 -17.88 -3.33
N GLN A 277 33.64 -18.24 -3.28
CA GLN A 277 34.53 -18.30 -4.44
C GLN A 277 34.27 -19.50 -5.36
N GLN A 278 33.50 -20.50 -4.90
CA GLN A 278 33.17 -21.70 -5.68
C GLN A 278 32.01 -21.49 -6.66
N ARG A 279 31.60 -20.24 -6.88
CA ARG A 279 30.51 -19.89 -7.80
C ARG A 279 30.94 -20.11 -9.25
N SER A 280 30.09 -20.81 -10.01
CA SER A 280 30.31 -21.16 -11.41
C SER A 280 30.03 -20.00 -12.39
N TYR A 281 29.18 -19.05 -12.00
CA TYR A 281 28.86 -17.87 -12.79
C TYR A 281 29.92 -16.78 -12.64
N PHE A 282 30.23 -16.11 -13.75
CA PHE A 282 31.10 -14.93 -13.80
C PHE A 282 30.54 -13.88 -14.77
N GLY A 283 30.74 -12.60 -14.43
CA GLY A 283 30.40 -11.44 -15.26
C GLY A 283 31.63 -10.66 -15.73
N GLY A 284 31.42 -9.63 -16.54
CA GLY A 284 32.48 -8.66 -16.82
C GLY A 284 32.94 -7.99 -15.52
N GLY A 285 34.23 -7.70 -15.35
CA GLY A 285 34.73 -7.10 -14.11
C GLY A 285 35.20 -8.09 -13.03
N THR A 286 34.71 -9.33 -13.03
CA THR A 286 35.12 -10.42 -12.10
C THR A 286 36.06 -11.45 -12.75
N VAL A 287 36.24 -11.38 -14.08
CA VAL A 287 37.20 -12.19 -14.86
C VAL A 287 38.34 -11.38 -15.43
N GLU A 288 39.51 -12.02 -15.51
CA GLU A 288 40.72 -11.46 -16.11
C GLU A 288 40.86 -11.90 -17.58
N MET A 289 40.48 -13.14 -17.93
CA MET A 289 40.46 -13.61 -19.32
C MET A 289 39.35 -14.63 -19.55
N VAL A 290 38.75 -14.59 -20.74
CA VAL A 290 37.75 -15.55 -21.21
C VAL A 290 38.11 -15.99 -22.64
N LEU A 291 38.18 -17.30 -22.85
CA LEU A 291 38.30 -17.92 -24.16
C LEU A 291 36.93 -18.44 -24.60
N CYS A 292 36.49 -17.99 -25.77
CA CYS A 292 35.25 -18.44 -26.41
C CYS A 292 35.59 -19.12 -27.75
N GLY A 293 35.18 -20.37 -27.96
CA GLY A 293 35.34 -21.04 -29.26
C GLY A 293 35.66 -22.54 -29.15
N LYS A 294 36.80 -22.95 -29.69
CA LYS A 294 37.23 -24.37 -29.69
C LYS A 294 37.55 -24.91 -28.28
N GLU A 295 37.87 -24.01 -27.37
CA GLU A 295 38.08 -24.27 -25.96
C GLU A 295 37.27 -23.25 -25.15
N ASN A 296 36.59 -23.73 -24.11
CA ASN A 296 35.84 -22.90 -23.19
C ASN A 296 36.62 -22.85 -21.88
N TRP A 297 37.26 -21.72 -21.61
CA TRP A 297 38.08 -21.51 -20.43
C TRP A 297 37.99 -20.05 -19.97
N HIS A 298 38.08 -19.83 -18.67
CA HIS A 298 38.16 -18.50 -18.09
C HIS A 298 39.02 -18.52 -16.82
N ILE A 299 39.54 -17.36 -16.46
CA ILE A 299 40.23 -17.13 -15.18
C ILE A 299 39.59 -15.93 -14.48
N GLN A 300 39.21 -16.14 -13.23
CA GLN A 300 38.66 -15.10 -12.35
C GLN A 300 39.78 -14.23 -11.81
N LYS A 301 39.47 -12.98 -11.46
CA LYS A 301 40.45 -12.09 -10.82
C LYS A 301 40.98 -12.69 -9.52
N HIS A 302 42.28 -12.57 -9.31
CA HIS A 302 42.94 -12.94 -8.06
C HIS A 302 43.18 -11.68 -7.22
N GLY A 303 42.42 -11.52 -6.14
CA GLY A 303 42.41 -10.29 -5.33
C GLY A 303 41.44 -10.38 -4.16
N TYR A 304 40.82 -9.25 -3.79
CA TYR A 304 39.82 -9.21 -2.72
C TYR A 304 38.56 -9.99 -3.12
N LEU A 305 37.75 -10.40 -2.13
CA LEU A 305 36.54 -11.17 -2.38
C LEU A 305 35.50 -10.35 -3.16
N HIS A 306 35.37 -9.07 -2.85
CA HIS A 306 34.42 -8.19 -3.56
C HIS A 306 34.74 -8.09 -5.06
N GLU A 307 36.02 -8.08 -5.46
CA GLU A 307 36.42 -8.06 -6.88
C GLU A 307 36.01 -9.32 -7.65
N GLN A 308 35.76 -10.42 -6.94
CA GLN A 308 35.34 -11.70 -7.51
C GLN A 308 33.82 -11.85 -7.58
N LEU A 309 33.08 -11.07 -6.78
CA LEU A 309 31.63 -11.19 -6.61
C LEU A 309 30.83 -10.01 -7.18
N GLU A 310 31.46 -8.86 -7.38
CA GLU A 310 30.85 -7.65 -7.94
C GLU A 310 30.80 -7.73 -9.47
N ASP A 311 29.91 -8.57 -10.00
CA ASP A 311 29.71 -8.75 -11.44
C ASP A 311 29.25 -7.46 -12.13
N GLY A 312 29.94 -7.10 -13.21
CA GLY A 312 29.66 -5.94 -14.04
C GLY A 312 30.36 -4.66 -13.59
N THR A 313 29.92 -3.54 -14.15
CA THR A 313 30.32 -2.22 -13.67
C THR A 313 29.47 -1.87 -12.45
N LEU A 314 30.12 -1.58 -11.32
CA LEU A 314 29.47 -1.18 -10.09
C LEU A 314 28.60 0.08 -10.26
N PRO A 315 27.53 0.24 -9.47
CA PRO A 315 26.71 1.45 -9.47
C PRO A 315 27.43 2.60 -8.74
N VAL A 316 28.53 3.10 -9.32
CA VAL A 316 29.44 4.09 -8.73
C VAL A 316 28.68 5.31 -8.18
N HIS A 317 27.68 5.82 -8.89
CA HIS A 317 26.89 6.95 -8.42
C HIS A 317 26.10 6.63 -7.14
N SER A 318 25.53 5.43 -7.04
CA SER A 318 24.86 4.98 -5.81
C SER A 318 25.86 4.76 -4.67
N ILE A 319 27.08 4.32 -4.96
CA ILE A 319 28.12 4.15 -3.93
C ILE A 319 28.59 5.52 -3.43
N ILE A 320 28.74 6.51 -4.32
CA ILE A 320 29.10 7.88 -3.92
C ILE A 320 27.97 8.55 -3.13
N ALA A 321 26.72 8.34 -3.52
CA ALA A 321 25.58 8.77 -2.72
C ALA A 321 25.60 8.22 -1.29
N LEU A 322 26.17 7.03 -1.08
CA LEU A 322 26.30 6.43 0.26
C LEU A 322 27.32 7.18 1.12
N ASP A 323 28.38 7.74 0.54
CA ASP A 323 29.33 8.64 1.24
C ASP A 323 28.59 9.84 1.85
N SER A 324 27.82 10.55 1.02
CA SER A 324 26.98 11.67 1.47
C SER A 324 25.97 11.21 2.51
N ALA A 325 25.35 10.04 2.33
CA ALA A 325 24.37 9.51 3.26
C ALA A 325 24.95 9.24 4.66
N LEU A 326 26.14 8.63 4.74
CA LEU A 326 26.84 8.36 6.00
C LEU A 326 27.18 9.66 6.74
N ASN A 327 27.78 10.62 6.03
CA ASN A 327 28.20 11.91 6.61
C ASN A 327 26.99 12.74 7.09
N VAL A 328 25.92 12.80 6.28
CA VAL A 328 24.70 13.53 6.63
C VAL A 328 23.99 12.86 7.81
N TYR A 329 23.93 11.52 7.84
CA TYR A 329 23.31 10.79 8.95
C TYR A 329 24.00 11.09 10.28
N GLU A 330 25.34 11.00 10.33
CA GLU A 330 26.11 11.30 11.53
C GLU A 330 25.91 12.76 11.97
N ARG A 331 25.92 13.70 11.02
CA ARG A 331 25.73 15.12 11.31
C ARG A 331 24.33 15.45 11.83
N LEU A 332 23.29 14.81 11.31
CA LEU A 332 21.91 15.08 11.70
C LEU A 332 21.50 14.35 12.98
N PHE A 333 21.86 13.07 13.10
CA PHE A 333 21.33 12.21 14.15
C PHE A 333 22.38 11.78 15.18
N GLY A 334 23.66 12.09 14.96
CA GLY A 334 24.76 11.62 15.79
C GLY A 334 24.99 10.13 15.58
N SER A 335 24.91 9.34 16.65
CA SER A 335 25.18 7.91 16.60
C SER A 335 23.93 7.06 16.40
N PRO A 336 24.05 5.84 15.81
CA PRO A 336 22.93 4.90 15.73
C PRO A 336 22.33 4.52 17.10
N GLU A 337 23.10 4.56 18.19
CA GLU A 337 22.62 4.35 19.56
C GLU A 337 21.62 5.42 19.97
N ARG A 338 21.89 6.69 19.64
CA ARG A 338 20.98 7.81 19.93
C ARG A 338 19.65 7.62 19.21
N VAL A 339 19.70 7.20 17.93
CA VAL A 339 18.52 6.87 17.14
C VAL A 339 17.75 5.69 17.73
N ALA A 340 18.44 4.65 18.19
CA ALA A 340 17.83 3.49 18.82
C ALA A 340 17.05 3.86 20.09
N LEU A 341 17.65 4.69 20.95
CA LEU A 341 17.02 5.17 22.17
C LEU A 341 15.78 6.02 21.85
N HIS A 342 15.91 6.98 20.94
CA HIS A 342 14.81 7.85 20.50
C HIS A 342 13.62 7.07 19.95
N ALA A 343 13.86 6.25 18.93
CA ALA A 343 12.80 5.50 18.28
C ALA A 343 12.17 4.48 19.24
N GLY A 344 12.98 3.87 20.13
CA GLY A 344 12.50 2.99 21.20
C GLY A 344 11.55 3.69 22.17
N LEU A 345 11.90 4.90 22.63
CA LEU A 345 11.05 5.71 23.51
C LEU A 345 9.71 6.08 22.85
N LEU A 346 9.74 6.53 21.59
CA LEU A 346 8.51 6.81 20.84
C LEU A 346 7.65 5.56 20.67
N ALA A 347 8.27 4.42 20.37
CA ALA A 347 7.57 3.15 20.23
C ALA A 347 6.94 2.68 21.55
N GLU A 348 7.62 2.90 22.68
CA GLU A 348 7.07 2.64 24.01
C GLU A 348 5.81 3.48 24.27
N GLN A 349 5.90 4.80 24.03
CA GLN A 349 4.77 5.72 24.23
C GLN A 349 3.58 5.36 23.34
N LEU A 350 3.85 5.04 22.07
CA LEU A 350 2.85 4.60 21.12
C LEU A 350 2.20 3.28 21.55
N CYS A 351 3.00 2.29 21.96
CA CYS A 351 2.51 1.00 22.45
C CYS A 351 1.63 1.18 23.70
N ASN A 352 2.05 2.00 24.66
CA ASN A 352 1.30 2.27 25.89
C ASN A 352 -0.02 3.00 25.58
N GLY A 353 0.01 3.99 24.68
CA GLY A 353 -1.17 4.72 24.26
C GLY A 353 -2.20 3.82 23.58
N LEU A 354 -1.76 2.97 22.64
CA LEU A 354 -2.63 2.01 21.98
C LEU A 354 -3.18 0.94 22.94
N ASP A 355 -2.36 0.45 23.88
CA ASP A 355 -2.79 -0.51 24.90
C ASP A 355 -3.73 0.11 25.95
N ALA A 356 -3.80 1.44 26.07
CA ALA A 356 -4.71 2.12 26.98
C ALA A 356 -6.14 2.31 26.42
N LEU A 357 -6.32 2.26 25.09
CA LEU A 357 -7.61 2.52 24.45
C LEU A 357 -8.65 1.43 24.79
N ARG A 358 -9.83 1.87 25.28
CA ARG A 358 -10.96 1.01 25.64
C ARG A 358 -12.26 1.54 25.04
N HIS A 359 -13.15 0.65 24.62
CA HIS A 359 -14.54 1.03 24.31
C HIS A 359 -15.30 1.37 25.61
N HIS A 360 -16.48 1.99 25.48
CA HIS A 360 -17.35 2.35 26.61
C HIS A 360 -17.69 1.16 27.55
N ASN A 361 -17.65 -0.08 27.06
CA ASN A 361 -17.89 -1.29 27.84
C ASN A 361 -16.63 -1.87 28.52
N GLY A 362 -15.49 -1.17 28.45
CA GLY A 362 -14.21 -1.59 29.04
C GLY A 362 -13.41 -2.61 28.23
N SER A 363 -13.89 -3.05 27.06
CA SER A 363 -13.12 -3.95 26.18
C SER A 363 -11.95 -3.24 25.50
N LYS A 364 -10.84 -3.97 25.26
CA LYS A 364 -9.64 -3.45 24.57
C LYS A 364 -9.92 -3.21 23.09
N VAL A 365 -9.46 -2.07 22.59
CA VAL A 365 -9.56 -1.70 21.17
C VAL A 365 -8.43 -2.32 20.35
N CYS A 366 -7.21 -2.33 20.90
CA CYS A 366 -6.02 -2.84 20.21
C CYS A 366 -5.59 -4.20 20.75
N GLN A 367 -5.29 -5.13 19.85
CA GLN A 367 -4.53 -6.34 20.14
C GLN A 367 -3.12 -6.17 19.58
N ILE A 368 -2.13 -6.01 20.45
CA ILE A 368 -0.72 -5.83 20.07
C ILE A 368 -0.01 -7.19 20.06
N TYR A 369 0.81 -7.45 19.05
CA TYR A 369 1.62 -8.66 18.89
C TYR A 369 3.07 -8.36 19.23
N ARG A 370 3.40 -8.49 20.52
CA ARG A 370 4.76 -8.38 21.05
C ARG A 370 5.17 -9.71 21.66
N ASP A 371 6.41 -10.10 21.48
CA ASP A 371 6.96 -11.25 22.18
C ASP A 371 7.03 -10.98 23.69
N SER A 372 6.79 -12.01 24.52
CA SER A 372 6.79 -11.88 25.98
C SER A 372 8.17 -11.60 26.55
N SER A 373 9.23 -12.00 25.85
CA SER A 373 10.63 -11.77 26.23
C SER A 373 11.15 -10.38 25.81
N SER A 374 10.39 -9.63 25.00
CA SER A 374 10.83 -8.37 24.39
C SER A 374 10.18 -7.13 25.03
N SER A 375 10.93 -6.03 25.09
CA SER A 375 10.46 -4.77 25.69
C SER A 375 10.94 -3.56 24.92
N TYR A 376 10.05 -2.62 24.57
CA TYR A 376 10.39 -1.36 23.91
C TYR A 376 11.33 -0.46 24.75
N ARG A 377 11.47 -0.74 26.05
CA ARG A 377 12.47 -0.10 26.93
C ARG A 377 13.87 -0.66 26.79
N ASP A 378 14.02 -1.86 26.23
CA ASP A 378 15.32 -2.49 25.99
C ASP A 378 15.54 -2.66 24.49
N SER A 379 16.28 -1.71 23.92
CA SER A 379 16.61 -1.70 22.50
C SER A 379 17.32 -2.98 22.07
N ARG A 380 17.98 -3.75 22.95
CA ARG A 380 18.64 -5.01 22.56
C ARG A 380 17.64 -6.12 22.23
N THR A 381 16.42 -6.04 22.75
CA THR A 381 15.37 -7.07 22.58
C THR A 381 14.28 -6.65 21.60
N GLN A 382 14.07 -5.36 21.39
CA GLN A 382 12.92 -4.84 20.65
C GLN A 382 13.28 -3.56 19.90
N GLY A 383 12.98 -3.54 18.60
CA GLY A 383 13.02 -2.36 17.76
C GLY A 383 11.69 -1.59 17.73
N PRO A 384 11.68 -0.41 17.08
CA PRO A 384 10.57 0.54 17.11
C PRO A 384 9.45 0.21 16.10
N ILE A 385 9.04 -1.07 16.05
CA ILE A 385 7.99 -1.59 15.17
C ILE A 385 6.88 -2.15 16.03
N ILE A 386 5.64 -1.73 15.80
CA ILE A 386 4.46 -2.21 16.52
C ILE A 386 3.53 -2.91 15.52
N ALA A 387 3.33 -4.20 15.75
CA ALA A 387 2.39 -5.04 15.04
C ALA A 387 1.09 -5.16 15.85
N PHE A 388 -0.07 -4.91 15.26
CA PHE A 388 -1.36 -4.96 15.97
C PHE A 388 -2.56 -5.19 15.02
N ASN A 389 -3.71 -5.53 15.61
CA ASN A 389 -5.02 -5.48 14.95
C ASN A 389 -6.02 -4.76 15.87
N LEU A 390 -7.13 -4.29 15.31
CA LEU A 390 -8.18 -3.59 16.07
C LEU A 390 -9.42 -4.47 16.26
N ARG A 391 -10.12 -4.28 17.37
CA ARG A 391 -11.40 -4.91 17.70
C ARG A 391 -12.47 -3.84 17.91
N ASN A 392 -13.73 -4.21 17.67
CA ASN A 392 -14.88 -3.38 17.98
C ASN A 392 -15.39 -3.64 19.41
N LYS A 393 -16.42 -2.91 19.86
CA LYS A 393 -17.04 -3.10 21.18
C LYS A 393 -17.64 -4.50 21.41
N GLN A 394 -17.95 -5.25 20.35
CA GLN A 394 -18.36 -6.65 20.40
C GLN A 394 -17.18 -7.64 20.46
N SER A 395 -15.94 -7.14 20.53
CA SER A 395 -14.69 -7.90 20.44
C SER A 395 -14.47 -8.62 19.10
N GLU A 396 -15.17 -8.21 18.05
CA GLU A 396 -14.97 -8.71 16.68
C GLU A 396 -13.84 -7.94 15.99
N TRP A 397 -13.14 -8.58 15.05
CA TRP A 397 -12.03 -7.97 14.32
C TRP A 397 -12.49 -6.91 13.34
N ILE A 398 -11.80 -5.77 13.36
CA ILE A 398 -11.94 -4.71 12.37
C ILE A 398 -11.02 -5.03 11.18
N SER A 399 -11.51 -4.80 9.96
CA SER A 399 -10.74 -5.07 8.73
C SER A 399 -9.51 -4.16 8.64
N ASN A 400 -8.35 -4.74 8.36
CA ASN A 400 -7.12 -3.97 8.17
C ASN A 400 -7.22 -3.00 6.97
N THR A 401 -7.87 -3.44 5.90
CA THR A 401 -8.16 -2.61 4.72
C THR A 401 -9.02 -1.40 5.07
N GLU A 402 -9.95 -1.54 6.03
CA GLU A 402 -10.73 -0.39 6.54
C GLU A 402 -9.84 0.61 7.27
N VAL A 403 -8.98 0.12 8.18
CA VAL A 403 -8.05 0.98 8.94
C VAL A 403 -7.10 1.72 8.00
N GLU A 404 -6.52 1.03 7.02
CA GLU A 404 -5.64 1.62 6.02
C GLU A 404 -6.36 2.68 5.16
N LYS A 405 -7.62 2.46 4.77
CA LYS A 405 -8.41 3.46 4.04
C LYS A 405 -8.60 4.74 4.87
N LEU A 406 -8.95 4.60 6.15
CA LEU A 406 -9.17 5.74 7.05
C LEU A 406 -7.86 6.45 7.39
N ALA A 407 -6.76 5.72 7.57
CA ALA A 407 -5.43 6.27 7.77
C ALA A 407 -5.01 7.14 6.57
N ASN A 408 -5.19 6.63 5.35
CA ASN A 408 -4.92 7.38 4.12
C ASN A 408 -5.76 8.67 3.97
N ILE A 409 -6.96 8.71 4.55
CA ILE A 409 -7.80 9.92 4.55
C ILE A 409 -7.24 10.95 5.51
N ARG A 410 -6.75 10.51 6.67
CA ARG A 410 -6.05 11.35 7.65
C ARG A 410 -4.57 11.60 7.32
N ASN A 411 -4.14 11.27 6.10
CA ASN A 411 -2.76 11.39 5.64
C ASN A 411 -1.73 10.66 6.53
N ILE A 412 -2.13 9.53 7.10
CA ILE A 412 -1.29 8.64 7.91
C ILE A 412 -0.82 7.48 7.03
N GLN A 413 0.50 7.33 6.89
CA GLN A 413 1.13 6.29 6.09
C GLN A 413 1.54 5.13 7.00
N LEU A 414 0.88 3.98 6.85
CA LEU A 414 1.15 2.75 7.60
C LEU A 414 1.09 1.54 6.67
N ARG A 415 1.50 0.36 7.17
CA ARG A 415 1.49 -0.87 6.37
C ARG A 415 0.48 -1.88 6.91
N SER A 416 -0.16 -2.62 6.02
CA SER A 416 -1.11 -3.68 6.35
C SER A 416 -0.81 -4.97 5.57
N GLY A 417 -1.28 -6.12 6.07
CA GLY A 417 -1.28 -7.39 5.34
C GLY A 417 -0.30 -8.43 5.88
N GLY A 418 0.32 -9.21 4.98
CA GLY A 418 1.24 -10.31 5.35
C GLY A 418 2.69 -9.88 5.66
N LEU A 419 3.01 -8.59 5.51
CA LEU A 419 4.27 -7.96 5.93
C LEU A 419 5.56 -8.67 5.48
N CYS A 420 5.51 -9.48 4.42
CA CYS A 420 6.62 -10.32 3.95
C CYS A 420 7.26 -11.20 5.05
N ASN A 421 6.47 -11.60 6.06
CA ASN A 421 6.92 -12.44 7.18
C ASN A 421 5.88 -13.53 7.48
N PRO A 422 5.82 -14.60 6.67
CA PRO A 422 4.72 -15.56 6.73
C PRO A 422 4.68 -16.34 8.04
N GLY A 423 5.84 -16.72 8.59
CA GLY A 423 5.92 -17.47 9.85
C GLY A 423 5.53 -16.61 11.05
N GLY A 424 6.01 -15.36 11.11
CA GLY A 424 5.60 -14.40 12.13
C GLY A 424 4.09 -14.13 12.11
N ILE A 425 3.50 -13.92 10.93
CA ILE A 425 2.05 -13.68 10.78
C ILE A 425 1.24 -14.90 11.20
N ALA A 426 1.63 -16.10 10.75
CA ALA A 426 0.94 -17.34 11.11
C ALA A 426 0.98 -17.57 12.63
N SER A 427 2.13 -17.33 13.26
CA SER A 427 2.30 -17.46 14.72
C SER A 427 1.50 -16.41 15.48
N ALA A 428 1.46 -15.15 15.02
CA ALA A 428 0.76 -14.06 15.70
C ALA A 428 -0.77 -14.21 15.62
N LEU A 429 -1.28 -14.76 14.53
CA LEU A 429 -2.72 -14.91 14.25
C LEU A 429 -3.26 -16.32 14.53
N ASP A 430 -2.40 -17.24 15.02
CA ASP A 430 -2.73 -18.66 15.24
C ASP A 430 -3.30 -19.31 13.96
N LEU A 431 -2.69 -19.07 12.79
CA LEU A 431 -3.20 -19.59 11.52
C LEU A 431 -2.57 -20.94 11.17
N ALA A 432 -3.40 -21.98 11.03
CA ALA A 432 -2.94 -23.27 10.57
C ALA A 432 -2.63 -23.26 9.06
N PRO A 433 -1.69 -24.09 8.56
CA PRO A 433 -1.34 -24.14 7.14
C PRO A 433 -2.52 -24.41 6.20
N TRP A 434 -3.47 -25.24 6.61
CA TRP A 434 -4.66 -25.53 5.81
C TRP A 434 -5.63 -24.33 5.76
N GLU A 435 -5.70 -23.51 6.81
CA GLU A 435 -6.50 -22.27 6.83
C GLU A 435 -5.90 -21.28 5.82
N MET A 436 -4.59 -21.11 5.82
CA MET A 436 -3.90 -20.24 4.85
C MET A 436 -4.12 -20.69 3.39
N LYS A 437 -3.99 -22.00 3.12
CA LYS A 437 -4.27 -22.57 1.78
C LYS A 437 -5.73 -22.40 1.38
N ARG A 438 -6.67 -22.64 2.30
CA ARG A 438 -8.11 -22.44 2.07
C ARG A 438 -8.43 -20.97 1.76
N ASN A 439 -7.87 -20.04 2.51
CA ASN A 439 -8.04 -18.60 2.30
C ASN A 439 -7.52 -18.20 0.91
N PHE A 440 -6.35 -18.70 0.52
CA PHE A 440 -5.79 -18.49 -0.82
C PHE A 440 -6.69 -19.07 -1.93
N SER A 441 -7.18 -20.30 -1.77
CA SER A 441 -8.08 -20.96 -2.73
C SER A 441 -9.43 -20.27 -2.87
N ALA A 442 -9.91 -19.63 -1.80
CA ALA A 442 -11.11 -18.79 -1.81
C ALA A 442 -10.89 -17.39 -2.43
N GLY A 443 -9.72 -17.16 -3.04
CA GLY A 443 -9.39 -15.92 -3.75
C GLY A 443 -8.86 -14.80 -2.85
N HIS A 444 -8.63 -15.06 -1.56
CA HIS A 444 -8.02 -14.05 -0.67
C HIS A 444 -6.54 -13.89 -0.99
N ARG A 445 -6.14 -12.64 -1.17
CA ARG A 445 -4.76 -12.18 -1.36
C ARG A 445 -4.53 -11.02 -0.40
N CYS A 446 -3.27 -10.68 -0.12
CA CYS A 446 -2.95 -9.50 0.67
C CYS A 446 -3.63 -8.25 0.05
N GLY A 447 -4.45 -7.54 0.84
CA GLY A 447 -5.11 -6.29 0.42
C GLY A 447 -6.52 -6.42 -0.18
N ASN A 448 -7.20 -7.57 -0.04
CA ASN A 448 -8.60 -7.74 -0.47
C ASN A 448 -9.61 -7.19 0.55
N GLU A 449 -10.87 -6.96 0.15
CA GLU A 449 -11.91 -6.37 1.03
C GLU A 449 -12.36 -7.23 2.23
N THR A 450 -11.91 -8.48 2.33
CA THR A 450 -12.28 -9.44 3.38
C THR A 450 -11.03 -9.94 4.11
N ASP A 451 -10.77 -9.34 5.27
CA ASP A 451 -9.56 -9.54 6.08
C ASP A 451 -9.78 -10.39 7.35
N ALA A 452 -10.96 -11.01 7.50
CA ALA A 452 -11.24 -11.93 8.59
C ALA A 452 -12.02 -13.16 8.08
N ILE A 453 -11.49 -14.37 8.32
CA ILE A 453 -12.08 -15.63 7.87
C ILE A 453 -12.12 -16.59 9.05
N GLY A 454 -13.28 -17.22 9.28
CA GLY A 454 -13.47 -18.12 10.43
C GLY A 454 -13.28 -17.42 11.79
N GLY A 455 -13.45 -16.10 11.85
CA GLY A 455 -13.23 -15.31 13.07
C GLY A 455 -11.77 -14.95 13.36
N LYS A 456 -10.83 -15.27 12.46
CA LYS A 456 -9.41 -14.88 12.57
C LYS A 456 -9.03 -13.84 11.51
N PRO A 457 -8.20 -12.83 11.84
CA PRO A 457 -7.64 -11.93 10.84
C PRO A 457 -6.77 -12.71 9.85
N THR A 458 -6.62 -12.19 8.64
CA THR A 458 -5.73 -12.77 7.60
C THR A 458 -4.41 -12.03 7.46
N GLY A 459 -4.21 -10.94 8.21
CA GLY A 459 -2.99 -10.14 8.22
C GLY A 459 -2.97 -9.17 9.41
N VAL A 460 -1.91 -8.39 9.49
CA VAL A 460 -1.60 -7.51 10.63
C VAL A 460 -1.37 -6.07 10.15
N LEU A 461 -1.71 -5.09 11.01
CA LEU A 461 -1.30 -3.69 10.82
C LEU A 461 0.06 -3.46 11.46
N ARG A 462 0.92 -2.70 10.78
CA ARG A 462 2.26 -2.36 11.26
C ARG A 462 2.48 -0.87 11.18
N VAL A 463 2.89 -0.29 12.31
CA VAL A 463 3.50 1.04 12.39
C VAL A 463 4.95 0.89 12.83
N SER A 464 5.81 1.75 12.32
CA SER A 464 7.25 1.73 12.58
C SER A 464 7.78 3.15 12.61
N LEU A 465 8.61 3.45 13.59
CA LEU A 465 9.17 4.78 13.83
C LEU A 465 10.65 4.80 13.43
N GLY A 466 11.13 5.95 12.94
CA GLY A 466 12.49 6.15 12.44
C GLY A 466 13.18 7.35 13.11
N ALA A 467 14.38 7.67 12.64
CA ALA A 467 15.23 8.72 13.22
C ALA A 467 14.57 10.11 13.26
N MET A 468 13.72 10.43 12.29
CA MET A 468 13.00 11.70 12.13
C MET A 468 11.54 11.67 12.63
N SER A 469 11.08 10.55 13.19
CA SER A 469 9.77 10.49 13.83
C SER A 469 9.76 11.33 15.11
N ASN A 470 8.61 11.88 15.48
CA ASN A 470 8.49 12.71 16.69
C ASN A 470 7.25 12.33 17.52
N MET A 471 7.08 13.01 18.66
CA MET A 471 5.94 12.80 19.55
C MET A 471 4.60 13.19 18.92
N GLN A 472 4.60 14.11 17.95
CA GLN A 472 3.38 14.50 17.25
C GLN A 472 2.86 13.36 16.35
N ASP A 473 3.75 12.60 15.70
CA ASP A 473 3.35 11.39 14.95
C ASP A 473 2.64 10.38 15.86
N VAL A 474 3.20 10.14 17.06
CA VAL A 474 2.64 9.24 18.07
C VAL A 474 1.25 9.70 18.51
N LYS A 475 1.10 10.98 18.90
CA LYS A 475 -0.17 11.56 19.31
C LYS A 475 -1.22 11.53 18.21
N THR A 476 -0.82 11.88 16.97
CA THR A 476 -1.70 11.89 15.81
C THR A 476 -2.24 10.49 15.53
N PHE A 477 -1.38 9.46 15.64
CA PHE A 477 -1.81 8.08 15.43
C PHE A 477 -2.76 7.57 16.53
N ILE A 478 -2.45 7.82 17.80
CA ILE A 478 -3.33 7.43 18.92
C ILE A 478 -4.68 8.12 18.79
N GLY A 479 -4.69 9.44 18.53
CA GLY A 479 -5.90 10.22 18.33
C GLY A 479 -6.72 9.74 17.13
N PHE A 480 -6.07 9.31 16.05
CA PHE A 480 -6.73 8.66 14.92
C PHE A 480 -7.43 7.35 15.33
N VAL A 481 -6.76 6.49 16.09
CA VAL A 481 -7.37 5.23 16.53
C VAL A 481 -8.54 5.49 17.48
N GLU A 482 -8.36 6.44 18.40
CA GLU A 482 -9.40 6.88 19.32
C GLU A 482 -10.63 7.40 18.56
N GLU A 483 -10.43 8.36 17.66
CA GLU A 483 -11.51 9.02 16.94
C GLU A 483 -12.36 8.09 16.07
N PHE A 484 -11.74 7.12 15.40
CA PHE A 484 -12.43 6.28 14.41
C PHE A 484 -12.79 4.89 14.91
N PHE A 485 -12.16 4.39 15.96
CA PHE A 485 -12.34 3.00 16.38
C PHE A 485 -12.71 2.84 17.86
N VAL A 486 -12.70 3.91 18.65
CA VAL A 486 -13.23 3.86 20.03
C VAL A 486 -14.71 4.26 20.03
N ASP A 487 -15.54 3.38 20.57
CA ASP A 487 -16.96 3.67 20.82
C ASP A 487 -17.08 4.33 22.19
N HIS A 488 -17.38 5.63 22.24
CA HIS A 488 -17.54 6.38 23.50
C HIS A 488 -18.98 6.40 24.05
N THR A 489 -19.99 6.03 23.25
CA THR A 489 -21.40 6.12 23.63
C THR A 489 -22.17 4.85 23.31
N GLU A 490 -23.15 4.53 24.15
CA GLU A 490 -24.15 3.51 23.87
C GLU A 490 -25.12 4.05 22.80
N VAL A 491 -25.12 3.45 21.60
CA VAL A 491 -26.02 3.88 20.52
C VAL A 491 -27.44 3.48 20.92
N PRO A 492 -28.39 4.42 21.09
CA PRO A 492 -29.76 4.05 21.41
C PRO A 492 -30.34 3.18 20.29
N ARG A 493 -30.96 2.06 20.68
CA ARG A 493 -31.70 1.16 19.77
C ARG A 493 -32.66 2.01 18.94
N ARG A 494 -32.53 1.94 17.60
CA ARG A 494 -33.49 2.54 16.66
C ARG A 494 -34.90 2.15 17.09
N THR A 495 -35.71 3.14 17.48
CA THR A 495 -37.15 3.00 17.57
C THR A 495 -37.67 2.67 16.19
N GLU A 496 -38.46 1.59 16.08
CA GLU A 496 -39.03 1.12 14.84
C GLU A 496 -39.76 2.26 14.11
N ALA A 497 -39.34 2.53 12.88
CA ALA A 497 -39.95 3.54 12.06
C ALA A 497 -41.38 3.11 11.70
N THR A 498 -42.34 3.98 11.97
CA THR A 498 -43.75 3.81 11.58
C THR A 498 -43.85 3.70 10.05
N PRO A 499 -44.66 2.79 9.50
CA PRO A 499 -44.76 2.59 8.05
C PRO A 499 -45.13 3.89 7.34
N ILE A 500 -44.36 4.22 6.31
CA ILE A 500 -44.50 5.44 5.51
C ILE A 500 -45.77 5.33 4.68
N ARG A 501 -46.82 6.11 5.02
CA ARG A 501 -47.91 6.43 4.10
C ARG A 501 -47.61 7.76 3.40
N GLY A 502 -47.35 7.67 2.10
CA GLY A 502 -47.46 8.72 1.07
C GLY A 502 -47.02 10.14 1.45
N ARG A 503 -45.73 10.45 1.29
CA ARG A 503 -45.27 11.83 1.11
C ARG A 503 -44.76 11.98 -0.32
N GLU A 504 -45.09 13.08 -0.97
CA GLU A 504 -44.72 13.33 -2.36
C GLU A 504 -43.26 13.80 -2.43
N LEU A 505 -42.40 12.98 -3.03
CA LEU A 505 -41.06 13.37 -3.46
C LEU A 505 -41.12 13.78 -4.94
N TYR A 506 -40.14 14.53 -5.44
CA TYR A 506 -39.98 14.78 -6.87
C TYR A 506 -38.52 14.61 -7.30
N VAL A 507 -38.32 14.42 -8.60
CA VAL A 507 -36.99 14.41 -9.23
C VAL A 507 -36.46 15.84 -9.29
N GLU A 508 -35.55 16.19 -8.38
CA GLU A 508 -34.91 17.50 -8.34
C GLU A 508 -33.86 17.63 -9.45
N THR A 509 -33.00 16.63 -9.61
CA THR A 509 -31.92 16.66 -10.58
C THR A 509 -31.78 15.31 -11.28
N LEU A 510 -31.59 15.35 -12.60
CA LEU A 510 -31.14 14.23 -13.42
C LEU A 510 -29.76 14.54 -13.99
N THR A 511 -28.80 13.63 -13.80
CA THR A 511 -27.42 13.78 -14.27
C THR A 511 -26.93 12.50 -14.90
N ILE A 512 -26.27 12.62 -16.05
CA ILE A 512 -25.50 11.53 -16.65
C ILE A 512 -24.00 11.85 -16.58
N TYR A 513 -23.18 10.81 -16.61
CA TYR A 513 -21.73 10.88 -16.62
C TYR A 513 -21.22 10.16 -17.87
N PRO A 514 -21.26 10.79 -19.06
CA PRO A 514 -20.91 10.13 -20.32
C PRO A 514 -19.54 9.45 -20.26
N ILE A 515 -18.53 10.15 -19.75
CA ILE A 515 -17.18 9.61 -19.55
C ILE A 515 -17.01 9.21 -18.08
N LYS A 516 -16.68 7.93 -17.85
CA LYS A 516 -16.33 7.38 -16.54
C LYS A 516 -15.29 8.26 -15.87
N SER A 517 -15.51 8.57 -14.59
CA SER A 517 -14.61 9.39 -13.76
C SER A 517 -14.48 10.87 -14.13
N CYS A 518 -15.18 11.36 -15.16
CA CYS A 518 -15.26 12.79 -15.49
C CYS A 518 -16.49 13.47 -14.88
N GLY A 519 -16.61 14.80 -15.01
CA GLY A 519 -17.77 15.56 -14.53
C GLY A 519 -19.10 15.06 -15.09
N GLY A 520 -20.18 15.34 -14.35
CA GLY A 520 -21.55 15.04 -14.79
C GLY A 520 -22.12 16.13 -15.68
N TRP A 521 -23.05 15.75 -16.55
CA TRP A 521 -23.90 16.64 -17.33
C TRP A 521 -25.32 16.56 -16.80
N ALA A 522 -25.82 17.68 -16.29
CA ALA A 522 -27.20 17.78 -15.83
C ALA A 522 -28.13 17.87 -17.04
N ILE A 523 -29.16 17.02 -17.07
CA ILE A 523 -30.16 17.01 -18.13
C ILE A 523 -31.01 18.29 -17.99
N PRO A 524 -31.23 19.05 -19.08
CA PRO A 524 -31.99 20.29 -19.01
C PRO A 524 -33.44 20.09 -18.54
N PRO A 525 -34.05 21.08 -17.84
CA PRO A 525 -35.46 21.03 -17.47
C PRO A 525 -36.37 20.84 -18.69
N GLY A 526 -37.46 20.08 -18.52
CA GLY A 526 -38.45 19.82 -19.57
C GLY A 526 -38.07 18.75 -20.59
N VAL A 527 -36.83 18.25 -20.59
CA VAL A 527 -36.38 17.17 -21.48
C VAL A 527 -36.76 15.80 -20.89
N LEU A 528 -37.46 14.99 -21.68
CA LEU A 528 -37.70 13.57 -21.35
C LEU A 528 -36.44 12.76 -21.67
N TRP A 529 -35.95 12.00 -20.70
CA TRP A 529 -34.74 11.18 -20.86
C TRP A 529 -35.05 9.69 -20.77
N ASP A 530 -34.45 8.92 -21.67
CA ASP A 530 -34.64 7.47 -21.74
C ASP A 530 -33.94 6.76 -20.57
N VAL A 531 -34.67 5.84 -19.95
CA VAL A 531 -34.17 4.90 -18.95
C VAL A 531 -34.13 3.51 -19.59
N ARG A 532 -32.93 2.96 -19.74
CA ARG A 532 -32.65 1.64 -20.31
C ARG A 532 -32.36 0.63 -19.19
N ALA A 533 -32.22 -0.64 -19.56
CA ALA A 533 -31.85 -1.69 -18.59
C ALA A 533 -30.48 -1.42 -17.94
N GLU A 534 -29.58 -0.77 -18.67
CA GLU A 534 -28.22 -0.42 -18.26
C GLU A 534 -28.12 0.90 -17.47
N GLY A 535 -29.23 1.67 -17.38
CA GLY A 535 -29.29 2.95 -16.66
C GLY A 535 -29.89 4.07 -17.51
N LEU A 536 -29.57 5.33 -17.17
CA LEU A 536 -29.93 6.47 -18.01
C LEU A 536 -29.18 6.37 -19.35
N ALA A 537 -29.86 6.65 -20.47
CA ALA A 537 -29.22 6.60 -21.79
C ALA A 537 -27.97 7.50 -21.83
N TRP A 538 -26.91 7.00 -22.46
CA TRP A 538 -25.60 7.67 -22.60
C TRP A 538 -24.80 7.84 -21.29
N ASP A 539 -25.22 7.24 -20.18
CA ASP A 539 -24.43 7.22 -18.94
C ASP A 539 -23.29 6.19 -19.03
N ARG A 540 -22.05 6.65 -18.80
CA ARG A 540 -20.84 5.80 -18.68
C ARG A 540 -20.59 4.88 -19.89
N GLU A 541 -20.80 5.39 -21.10
CA GLU A 541 -20.40 4.73 -22.36
C GLU A 541 -18.92 4.93 -22.69
N TRP A 542 -18.25 5.94 -22.14
CA TRP A 542 -16.84 6.22 -22.43
C TRP A 542 -15.94 6.10 -21.21
N CYS A 543 -14.65 5.81 -21.41
CA CYS A 543 -13.62 6.00 -20.39
C CYS A 543 -12.30 6.46 -21.03
N LEU A 544 -11.37 6.93 -20.19
CA LEU A 544 -9.98 7.15 -20.60
C LEU A 544 -9.17 5.89 -20.29
N VAL A 545 -8.34 5.45 -21.23
CA VAL A 545 -7.45 4.29 -21.08
C VAL A 545 -6.01 4.69 -21.32
N HIS A 546 -5.09 4.06 -20.57
CA HIS A 546 -3.66 4.21 -20.83
C HIS A 546 -3.27 3.39 -22.07
N PRO A 547 -2.53 3.95 -23.04
CA PRO A 547 -2.26 3.29 -24.32
C PRO A 547 -1.41 2.02 -24.20
N GLY A 548 -0.43 2.01 -23.28
CA GLY A 548 0.45 0.84 -23.04
C GLY A 548 -0.23 -0.29 -22.27
N THR A 549 -0.64 -0.03 -21.01
CA THR A 549 -1.27 -1.03 -20.13
C THR A 549 -2.73 -1.36 -20.47
N ARG A 550 -3.42 -0.54 -21.29
CA ARG A 550 -4.86 -0.67 -21.60
C ARG A 550 -5.79 -0.65 -20.38
N THR A 551 -5.30 -0.12 -19.25
CA THR A 551 -6.09 0.02 -18.02
C THR A 551 -6.88 1.32 -18.04
N ALA A 552 -8.14 1.27 -17.61
CA ALA A 552 -8.95 2.47 -17.48
C ALA A 552 -8.47 3.37 -16.35
N LEU A 553 -8.35 4.67 -16.63
CA LEU A 553 -8.02 5.69 -15.64
C LEU A 553 -9.20 5.89 -14.68
N SER A 554 -8.89 6.32 -13.45
CA SER A 554 -9.89 6.62 -12.43
C SER A 554 -9.64 7.97 -11.78
N GLN A 555 -10.72 8.65 -11.41
CA GLN A 555 -10.66 9.96 -10.72
C GLN A 555 -9.88 9.87 -9.38
N LYS A 556 -9.89 8.70 -8.72
CA LYS A 556 -9.13 8.46 -7.48
C LYS A 556 -7.62 8.68 -7.69
N LYS A 557 -7.09 8.16 -8.79
CA LYS A 557 -5.68 8.28 -9.17
C LYS A 557 -5.39 9.61 -9.87
N PHE A 558 -6.31 10.09 -10.70
CA PHE A 558 -6.18 11.32 -11.48
C PHE A 558 -7.36 12.28 -11.19
N PRO A 559 -7.30 13.08 -10.11
CA PRO A 559 -8.40 13.98 -9.71
C PRO A 559 -8.78 14.99 -10.78
N LYS A 560 -7.83 15.45 -11.60
CA LYS A 560 -8.04 16.39 -12.73
C LYS A 560 -9.09 15.91 -13.74
N MET A 561 -9.42 14.62 -13.78
CA MET A 561 -10.56 14.12 -14.56
C MET A 561 -11.89 14.81 -14.16
N ALA A 562 -12.02 15.26 -12.91
CA ALA A 562 -13.18 16.04 -12.48
C ALA A 562 -13.37 17.32 -13.31
N LEU A 563 -12.30 17.96 -13.80
CA LEU A 563 -12.36 19.20 -14.57
C LEU A 563 -12.87 19.00 -16.01
N LEU A 564 -12.89 17.76 -16.51
CA LEU A 564 -13.48 17.42 -17.80
C LEU A 564 -15.01 17.43 -17.68
N ARG A 565 -15.65 18.31 -18.45
CA ARG A 565 -17.10 18.52 -18.49
C ARG A 565 -17.68 18.01 -19.81
N PRO A 566 -18.08 16.73 -19.89
CA PRO A 566 -18.79 16.21 -21.04
C PRO A 566 -20.19 16.82 -21.14
N SER A 567 -20.71 16.94 -22.36
CA SER A 567 -22.09 17.31 -22.68
C SER A 567 -22.47 16.68 -24.03
N LEU A 568 -23.75 16.36 -24.21
CA LEU A 568 -24.25 15.72 -25.43
C LEU A 568 -25.00 16.73 -26.28
N ASP A 569 -24.62 16.82 -27.54
CA ASP A 569 -25.29 17.57 -28.60
C ASP A 569 -25.93 16.55 -29.54
N LEU A 570 -27.14 16.09 -29.16
CA LEU A 570 -27.83 15.01 -29.86
C LEU A 570 -28.29 15.41 -31.27
N GLU A 571 -28.60 16.68 -31.49
CA GLU A 571 -28.98 17.21 -32.81
C GLU A 571 -27.81 17.12 -33.81
N LYS A 572 -26.58 17.43 -33.36
CA LYS A 572 -25.38 17.33 -34.20
C LYS A 572 -24.68 15.98 -34.11
N GLY A 573 -25.12 15.09 -33.22
CA GLY A 573 -24.48 13.79 -33.00
C GLY A 573 -23.08 13.89 -32.39
N LEU A 574 -22.84 14.82 -31.47
CA LEU A 574 -21.51 15.09 -30.89
C LEU A 574 -21.49 14.96 -29.35
N LEU A 575 -20.44 14.33 -28.82
CA LEU A 575 -20.00 14.46 -27.43
C LEU A 575 -19.00 15.63 -27.36
N ARG A 576 -19.36 16.70 -26.65
CA ARG A 576 -18.47 17.85 -26.40
C ARG A 576 -17.87 17.72 -25.02
N VAL A 577 -16.55 17.86 -24.90
CA VAL A 577 -15.86 17.82 -23.61
C VAL A 577 -15.10 19.12 -23.41
N ARG A 578 -15.52 19.90 -22.42
CA ARG A 578 -14.89 21.18 -22.06
C ARG A 578 -14.01 21.03 -20.83
N ILE A 579 -12.90 21.76 -20.77
CA ILE A 579 -12.06 21.86 -19.57
C ILE A 579 -12.60 22.99 -18.69
N ARG A 580 -12.77 22.72 -17.40
CA ARG A 580 -13.06 23.76 -16.40
C ARG A 580 -11.76 24.22 -15.75
N GLY A 581 -11.52 25.53 -15.74
CA GLY A 581 -10.36 26.16 -15.12
C GLY A 581 -9.38 26.74 -16.14
N PRO A 582 -8.24 27.30 -15.69
CA PRO A 582 -7.23 27.84 -16.59
C PRO A 582 -6.62 26.72 -17.43
N VAL A 583 -6.57 26.95 -18.74
CA VAL A 583 -5.98 26.04 -19.72
C VAL A 583 -4.67 26.66 -20.21
N ALA A 584 -3.64 25.84 -20.42
CA ALA A 584 -2.39 26.32 -21.02
C ALA A 584 -2.70 26.99 -22.38
N PRO A 585 -2.02 28.09 -22.77
CA PRO A 585 -2.39 28.87 -23.95
C PRO A 585 -2.45 28.09 -25.27
N ALA A 586 -1.74 26.95 -25.34
CA ALA A 586 -1.64 26.11 -26.53
C ALA A 586 -2.71 25.00 -26.61
N THR A 587 -3.52 24.77 -25.57
CA THR A 587 -4.49 23.66 -25.56
C THR A 587 -5.91 24.16 -25.83
N PRO A 588 -6.64 23.58 -26.80
CA PRO A 588 -8.04 23.93 -27.01
C PRO A 588 -8.85 23.62 -25.75
N ASN A 589 -9.74 24.54 -25.36
CA ASN A 589 -10.56 24.40 -24.15
C ASN A 589 -11.72 23.38 -24.31
N GLU A 590 -12.00 22.95 -25.53
CA GLU A 590 -13.07 21.99 -25.85
C GLU A 590 -12.63 21.05 -26.96
N ILE A 591 -13.04 19.78 -26.87
CA ILE A 591 -12.93 18.79 -27.94
C ILE A 591 -14.33 18.24 -28.28
N SER A 592 -14.56 17.95 -29.55
CA SER A 592 -15.79 17.32 -30.03
C SER A 592 -15.48 15.91 -30.55
N VAL A 593 -16.27 14.94 -30.13
CA VAL A 593 -16.13 13.52 -30.49
C VAL A 593 -17.44 13.04 -31.11
N PRO A 594 -17.44 12.42 -32.29
CA PRO A 594 -18.66 11.87 -32.89
C PRO A 594 -19.33 10.81 -32.00
N LEU A 595 -20.67 10.86 -31.92
CA LEU A 595 -21.50 9.82 -31.31
C LEU A 595 -21.74 8.62 -32.24
N SER A 596 -21.31 8.70 -33.50
CA SER A 596 -21.42 7.64 -34.50
C SER A 596 -20.62 6.40 -34.09
N ASP A 597 -21.14 5.22 -34.43
CA ASP A 597 -20.44 3.93 -34.30
C ASP A 597 -19.65 3.56 -35.57
N ASP A 598 -19.33 4.54 -36.41
CA ASP A 598 -18.51 4.36 -37.60
C ASP A 598 -17.14 3.74 -37.24
N PRO A 599 -16.83 2.53 -37.74
CA PRO A 599 -15.55 1.86 -37.48
C PRO A 599 -14.33 2.70 -37.85
N GLY A 600 -14.43 3.60 -38.85
CA GLY A 600 -13.33 4.45 -39.31
C GLY A 600 -12.84 5.49 -38.30
N VAL A 601 -13.60 5.71 -37.22
CA VAL A 601 -13.24 6.64 -36.14
C VAL A 601 -12.39 5.95 -35.05
N PHE A 602 -12.42 4.61 -35.03
CA PHE A 602 -11.69 3.79 -34.06
C PHE A 602 -10.39 3.23 -34.66
N GLN A 603 -9.44 2.87 -33.81
CA GLN A 603 -8.21 2.21 -34.25
C GLN A 603 -8.54 0.84 -34.85
N THR A 604 -8.14 0.61 -36.10
CA THR A 604 -8.24 -0.70 -36.75
C THR A 604 -7.17 -1.64 -36.19
N CYS A 605 -7.58 -2.79 -35.68
CA CYS A 605 -6.68 -3.90 -35.42
C CYS A 605 -6.47 -4.68 -36.73
N ASP A 606 -5.23 -4.76 -37.20
CA ASP A 606 -4.87 -5.48 -38.45
C ASP A 606 -5.12 -7.00 -38.37
N ASP A 607 -5.35 -7.55 -37.17
CA ASP A 607 -5.64 -8.97 -36.97
C ASP A 607 -7.07 -9.21 -36.47
N ARG A 608 -7.91 -9.79 -37.32
CA ARG A 608 -9.30 -10.23 -36.98
C ARG A 608 -9.37 -11.33 -35.91
N HIS A 609 -8.25 -11.69 -35.26
CA HIS A 609 -8.17 -12.69 -34.19
C HIS A 609 -7.71 -12.11 -32.85
N SER A 610 -7.49 -10.79 -32.75
CA SER A 610 -7.08 -10.12 -31.52
C SER A 610 -7.85 -8.80 -31.36
N MET A 611 -9.13 -8.89 -30.97
CA MET A 611 -9.85 -7.72 -30.49
C MET A 611 -9.28 -7.32 -29.11
N PRO A 612 -8.68 -6.14 -28.95
CA PRO A 612 -7.95 -5.80 -27.73
C PRO A 612 -8.92 -5.62 -26.55
N THR A 613 -8.69 -6.36 -25.47
CA THR A 613 -9.43 -6.22 -24.20
C THR A 613 -8.80 -5.11 -23.36
N SER A 614 -9.64 -4.27 -22.74
CA SER A 614 -9.23 -3.24 -21.78
C SER A 614 -9.67 -3.64 -20.38
N GLN A 615 -8.88 -3.32 -19.35
CA GLN A 615 -9.22 -3.68 -17.98
C GLN A 615 -9.97 -2.54 -17.28
N VAL A 616 -11.23 -2.79 -16.88
CA VAL A 616 -12.09 -1.84 -16.15
C VAL A 616 -12.53 -2.50 -14.85
N CYS A 617 -12.20 -1.88 -13.71
CA CYS A 617 -12.57 -2.41 -12.39
C CYS A 617 -12.12 -3.87 -12.15
N GLY A 618 -10.99 -4.28 -12.74
CA GLY A 618 -10.45 -5.63 -12.65
C GLY A 618 -10.97 -6.62 -13.70
N GLU A 619 -12.02 -6.26 -14.44
CA GLU A 619 -12.64 -7.09 -15.48
C GLU A 619 -12.11 -6.71 -16.87
N ASN A 620 -11.91 -7.70 -17.73
CA ASN A 620 -11.54 -7.48 -19.14
C ASN A 620 -12.81 -7.19 -19.94
N VAL A 621 -12.86 -6.01 -20.56
CA VAL A 621 -14.01 -5.52 -21.33
C VAL A 621 -13.52 -5.03 -22.69
N LEU A 622 -14.27 -5.32 -23.74
CA LEU A 622 -13.96 -4.86 -25.09
C LEU A 622 -14.33 -3.37 -25.21
N ALA A 623 -13.33 -2.54 -25.50
CA ALA A 623 -13.45 -1.09 -25.62
C ALA A 623 -12.88 -0.65 -26.97
N TYR A 624 -13.61 0.19 -27.70
CA TYR A 624 -13.14 0.74 -28.97
C TYR A 624 -12.40 2.04 -28.71
N THR A 625 -11.09 2.06 -28.96
CA THR A 625 -10.25 3.24 -28.77
C THR A 625 -10.28 4.16 -29.98
N TYR A 626 -10.48 5.45 -29.76
CA TYR A 626 -10.48 6.44 -30.83
C TYR A 626 -9.06 6.59 -31.43
N ALA A 627 -8.95 6.65 -32.76
CA ALA A 627 -7.66 6.75 -33.46
C ALA A 627 -7.08 8.17 -33.50
N SER A 628 -7.90 9.19 -33.24
CA SER A 628 -7.51 10.59 -33.36
C SER A 628 -6.44 10.99 -32.33
N LYS A 629 -5.27 11.43 -32.84
CA LYS A 629 -4.20 12.01 -32.02
C LYS A 629 -4.68 13.25 -31.26
N GLN A 630 -5.51 14.08 -31.88
CA GLN A 630 -6.06 15.29 -31.25
C GLN A 630 -6.89 14.96 -29.99
N ILE A 631 -7.67 13.88 -30.03
CA ILE A 631 -8.43 13.40 -28.87
C ILE A 631 -7.47 12.95 -27.77
N ALA A 632 -6.45 12.17 -28.09
CA ALA A 632 -5.46 11.69 -27.12
C ALA A 632 -4.66 12.85 -26.49
N ASP A 633 -4.20 13.80 -27.30
CA ASP A 633 -3.42 14.97 -26.86
C ASP A 633 -4.25 15.86 -25.92
N PHE A 634 -5.54 16.09 -26.22
CA PHE A 634 -6.44 16.88 -25.38
C PHE A 634 -6.56 16.30 -23.96
N PHE A 635 -6.81 14.99 -23.84
CA PHE A 635 -6.93 14.35 -22.53
C PHE A 635 -5.57 14.21 -21.82
N THR A 636 -4.52 13.82 -22.54
CA THR A 636 -3.17 13.64 -21.98
C THR A 636 -2.64 14.93 -21.37
N THR A 637 -2.85 16.07 -22.04
CA THR A 637 -2.36 17.38 -21.57
C THR A 637 -2.97 17.78 -20.23
N LEU A 638 -4.28 17.60 -20.05
CA LEU A 638 -4.94 17.94 -18.79
C LEU A 638 -4.57 16.95 -17.68
N ILE A 639 -4.55 15.66 -17.99
CA ILE A 639 -4.35 14.60 -17.00
C ILE A 639 -2.88 14.53 -16.55
N GLY A 640 -1.93 14.92 -17.40
CA GLY A 640 -0.49 14.80 -17.13
C GLY A 640 0.02 13.36 -17.23
N ALA A 641 -0.74 12.47 -17.88
CA ALA A 641 -0.36 11.08 -18.13
C ALA A 641 -0.92 10.62 -19.49
N PRO A 642 -0.19 9.74 -20.22
CA PRO A 642 -0.64 9.24 -21.52
C PRO A 642 -2.02 8.56 -21.42
N CYS A 643 -3.01 9.07 -22.16
CA CYS A 643 -4.34 8.46 -22.24
C CYS A 643 -5.06 8.79 -23.55
N THR A 644 -6.01 7.93 -23.92
CA THR A 644 -6.94 8.16 -25.02
C THR A 644 -8.36 7.78 -24.62
N LEU A 645 -9.35 8.28 -25.37
CA LEU A 645 -10.75 7.97 -25.18
C LEU A 645 -11.07 6.58 -25.76
N ALA A 646 -11.85 5.81 -25.02
CA ALA A 646 -12.42 4.55 -25.46
C ALA A 646 -13.94 4.53 -25.23
N ARG A 647 -14.69 3.88 -26.11
CA ARG A 647 -16.14 3.72 -26.04
C ARG A 647 -16.54 2.25 -25.85
N PHE A 648 -17.56 2.04 -25.03
CA PHE A 648 -18.26 0.79 -24.80
C PHE A 648 -19.68 0.94 -25.35
N PRO A 649 -20.01 0.31 -26.49
CA PRO A 649 -21.33 0.43 -27.08
C PRO A 649 -22.37 -0.27 -26.21
N ALA A 650 -23.52 0.39 -26.04
CA ALA A 650 -24.68 -0.22 -25.42
C ALA A 650 -25.28 -1.24 -26.41
N ALA A 651 -25.16 -2.53 -26.09
CA ALA A 651 -25.74 -3.67 -26.80
C ALA A 651 -25.20 -3.95 -28.22
N VAL A 652 -24.14 -4.77 -28.28
CA VAL A 652 -23.97 -5.74 -29.38
C VAL A 652 -24.29 -7.12 -28.81
N ALA A 653 -25.36 -7.74 -29.29
CA ALA A 653 -25.76 -9.09 -28.89
C ALA A 653 -24.59 -10.07 -29.14
N GLY A 654 -24.04 -10.64 -28.06
CA GLY A 654 -23.04 -11.71 -28.12
C GLY A 654 -21.64 -11.39 -27.57
N LEU A 655 -21.35 -10.15 -27.14
CA LEU A 655 -20.03 -9.78 -26.59
C LEU A 655 -20.16 -9.18 -25.18
N SER A 656 -19.49 -9.79 -24.19
CA SER A 656 -19.25 -9.35 -22.80
C SER A 656 -20.29 -8.38 -22.20
N THR A 657 -21.38 -8.90 -21.62
CA THR A 657 -22.32 -8.10 -20.82
C THR A 657 -21.86 -8.07 -19.36
N ARG A 658 -21.48 -6.90 -18.85
CA ARG A 658 -21.25 -6.71 -17.40
C ARG A 658 -22.58 -6.66 -16.67
N HIS A 659 -22.60 -7.16 -15.45
CA HIS A 659 -23.80 -7.15 -14.60
C HIS A 659 -23.54 -6.48 -13.25
N SER A 660 -24.59 -6.00 -12.60
CA SER A 660 -24.55 -5.51 -11.22
C SER A 660 -23.84 -6.53 -10.31
N LYS A 661 -23.01 -6.04 -9.38
CA LYS A 661 -22.22 -6.91 -8.49
C LYS A 661 -23.13 -7.87 -7.73
N ALA A 662 -22.69 -9.12 -7.57
CA ALA A 662 -23.49 -10.20 -7.00
C ALA A 662 -24.13 -9.89 -5.63
N HIS A 663 -23.48 -9.07 -4.80
CA HIS A 663 -24.00 -8.68 -3.49
C HIS A 663 -25.19 -7.70 -3.54
N LEU A 664 -25.46 -7.07 -4.68
CA LEU A 664 -26.63 -6.23 -4.95
C LEU A 664 -27.79 -7.03 -5.56
N ASN A 665 -27.55 -8.29 -5.93
CA ASN A 665 -28.58 -9.20 -6.42
C ASN A 665 -29.12 -9.98 -5.22
N ALA A 666 -30.01 -9.35 -4.44
CA ALA A 666 -30.62 -10.02 -3.29
C ALA A 666 -31.45 -11.25 -3.76
N PRO A 667 -31.39 -12.39 -3.05
CA PRO A 667 -32.39 -13.44 -3.22
C PRO A 667 -33.74 -12.88 -2.77
N SER A 668 -34.79 -13.07 -3.58
CA SER A 668 -36.16 -12.81 -3.17
C SER A 668 -36.41 -13.42 -1.79
N LYS A 669 -36.89 -12.61 -0.83
CA LYS A 669 -37.32 -13.07 0.50
C LYS A 669 -38.69 -13.79 0.47
N ASP A 670 -39.14 -14.31 -0.67
CA ASP A 670 -40.28 -15.22 -0.71
C ASP A 670 -39.85 -16.63 -0.31
N ARG A 671 -40.00 -16.96 0.98
CA ARG A 671 -39.89 -18.34 1.50
C ARG A 671 -41.10 -19.23 1.15
N SER A 672 -41.97 -18.79 0.24
CA SER A 672 -43.24 -19.45 -0.09
C SER A 672 -43.26 -20.20 -1.43
N SER A 673 -42.17 -20.16 -2.22
CA SER A 673 -42.12 -20.87 -3.51
C SER A 673 -41.01 -21.91 -3.56
N SER A 674 -41.34 -23.12 -3.98
CA SER A 674 -40.45 -24.28 -4.14
C SER A 674 -39.56 -24.20 -5.40
N GLN A 675 -39.28 -22.99 -5.91
CA GLN A 675 -38.38 -22.77 -7.04
C GLN A 675 -37.06 -22.14 -6.60
N PRO A 676 -35.92 -22.54 -7.19
CA PRO A 676 -34.64 -21.87 -6.93
C PRO A 676 -34.73 -20.38 -7.29
N PRO A 677 -34.07 -19.48 -6.52
CA PRO A 677 -34.16 -18.04 -6.75
C PRO A 677 -33.63 -17.69 -8.15
N LYS A 678 -34.48 -17.09 -8.99
CA LYS A 678 -34.08 -16.54 -10.28
C LYS A 678 -33.11 -15.36 -10.02
N ILE A 679 -31.83 -15.56 -10.32
CA ILE A 679 -30.84 -14.48 -10.35
C ILE A 679 -31.18 -13.59 -11.54
N THR A 680 -31.82 -12.45 -11.30
CA THR A 680 -32.06 -11.44 -12.34
C THR A 680 -30.78 -10.64 -12.58
N GLN A 681 -30.01 -11.05 -13.59
CA GLN A 681 -28.81 -10.32 -14.02
C GLN A 681 -29.20 -8.95 -14.59
N ARG A 682 -28.79 -7.86 -13.94
CA ARG A 682 -29.03 -6.49 -14.43
C ARG A 682 -27.81 -5.99 -15.19
N PRO A 683 -27.92 -5.62 -16.48
CA PRO A 683 -26.77 -5.20 -17.25
C PRO A 683 -26.26 -3.83 -16.78
N ILE A 684 -24.96 -3.61 -16.86
CA ILE A 684 -24.31 -2.31 -16.60
C ILE A 684 -23.26 -2.04 -17.67
N LEU A 685 -22.98 -0.77 -17.94
CA LEU A 685 -21.84 -0.36 -18.78
C LEU A 685 -20.59 -0.17 -17.90
N LEU A 686 -19.94 0.99 -17.97
CA LEU A 686 -18.77 1.30 -17.16
C LEU A 686 -19.10 1.77 -15.73
N SER A 687 -20.35 1.59 -15.29
CA SER A 687 -20.75 1.77 -13.89
C SER A 687 -19.99 0.83 -12.97
N ASN A 688 -19.74 1.26 -11.73
CA ASN A 688 -18.98 0.46 -10.77
C ASN A 688 -19.81 -0.69 -10.19
N GLU A 689 -21.06 -0.43 -9.78
CA GLU A 689 -21.86 -1.39 -9.02
C GLU A 689 -23.32 -1.50 -9.49
N SER A 690 -23.94 -0.42 -9.97
CA SER A 690 -25.34 -0.43 -10.47
C SER A 690 -25.56 0.53 -11.66
N PRO A 691 -26.69 0.37 -12.39
CA PRO A 691 -27.14 1.28 -13.44
C PRO A 691 -27.32 2.73 -12.99
N ILE A 692 -28.09 2.94 -11.92
CA ILE A 692 -28.48 4.26 -11.44
C ILE A 692 -28.14 4.37 -9.95
N LEU A 693 -27.64 5.53 -9.56
CA LEU A 693 -27.47 5.91 -8.17
C LEU A 693 -28.47 7.01 -7.81
N THR A 694 -29.24 6.78 -6.75
CA THR A 694 -30.23 7.74 -6.24
C THR A 694 -29.83 8.21 -4.84
N ILE A 695 -29.91 9.52 -4.60
CA ILE A 695 -29.69 10.13 -3.27
C ILE A 695 -30.87 11.03 -2.91
N SER A 696 -31.11 11.22 -1.62
CA SER A 696 -32.06 12.23 -1.11
C SER A 696 -31.33 13.55 -0.82
N HIS A 697 -31.95 14.68 -1.17
CA HIS A 697 -31.45 16.01 -0.83
C HIS A 697 -31.44 16.23 0.69
N SER A 698 -32.47 15.78 1.42
CA SER A 698 -32.51 15.91 2.88
C SER A 698 -31.39 15.13 3.58
N SER A 699 -30.97 13.98 3.02
CA SER A 699 -29.78 13.24 3.48
C SER A 699 -28.49 14.03 3.29
N LEU A 700 -28.37 14.75 2.18
CA LEU A 700 -27.22 15.62 1.91
C LEU A 700 -27.20 16.83 2.84
N ASN A 701 -28.35 17.45 3.11
CA ASN A 701 -28.46 18.55 4.05
C ASN A 701 -28.04 18.12 5.45
N ARG A 702 -28.56 17.01 5.96
CA ARG A 702 -28.15 16.47 7.27
C ARG A 702 -26.67 16.15 7.33
N LEU A 703 -26.10 15.58 6.27
CA LEU A 703 -24.66 15.34 6.20
C LEU A 703 -23.87 16.66 6.26
N ASN A 704 -24.30 17.68 5.52
CA ASN A 704 -23.65 18.99 5.51
C ASN A 704 -23.80 19.74 6.85
N GLU A 705 -24.91 19.59 7.56
CA GLU A 705 -25.08 20.07 8.94
C GLU A 705 -24.01 19.43 9.86
N GLN A 706 -23.85 18.11 9.79
CA GLN A 706 -22.86 17.39 10.60
C GLN A 706 -21.41 17.79 10.27
N ILE A 707 -21.12 18.02 8.98
CA ILE A 707 -19.82 18.51 8.53
C ILE A 707 -19.56 19.92 9.07
N LYS A 708 -20.54 20.83 8.96
CA LYS A 708 -20.42 22.23 9.43
C LYS A 708 -20.25 22.34 10.94
N ILE A 709 -20.88 21.46 11.73
CA ILE A 709 -20.68 21.41 13.20
C ILE A 709 -19.20 21.20 13.57
N LYS A 710 -18.41 20.61 12.67
CA LYS A 710 -16.97 20.35 12.84
C LYS A 710 -16.08 21.24 11.99
N ASP A 711 -16.59 22.41 11.56
CA ASP A 711 -15.89 23.37 10.72
C ASP A 711 -15.39 22.82 9.36
N GLY A 712 -16.00 21.74 8.88
CA GLY A 712 -15.65 21.13 7.59
C GLY A 712 -16.29 21.84 6.39
N LYS A 713 -15.69 21.66 5.20
CA LYS A 713 -16.24 22.16 3.93
C LYS A 713 -17.46 21.31 3.53
N ALA A 714 -18.62 21.96 3.39
CA ALA A 714 -19.85 21.30 2.95
C ALA A 714 -19.66 20.60 1.59
N ALA A 715 -20.16 19.36 1.49
CA ALA A 715 -20.08 18.57 0.28
C ALA A 715 -21.21 18.93 -0.70
N HIS A 716 -20.83 19.11 -1.97
CA HIS A 716 -21.79 19.28 -3.06
C HIS A 716 -22.31 17.93 -3.54
N ALA A 717 -23.58 17.82 -3.94
CA ALA A 717 -24.20 16.57 -4.37
C ALA A 717 -23.41 15.82 -5.48
N SER A 718 -22.74 16.58 -6.35
CA SER A 718 -21.94 16.04 -7.46
C SER A 718 -20.80 15.12 -7.01
N VAL A 719 -20.28 15.25 -5.79
CA VAL A 719 -19.19 14.37 -5.30
C VAL A 719 -19.65 12.92 -5.13
N PHE A 720 -20.95 12.71 -4.87
CA PHE A 720 -21.54 11.38 -4.80
C PHE A 720 -21.80 10.77 -6.17
N ARG A 721 -21.71 11.57 -7.23
CA ARG A 721 -21.96 11.17 -8.60
C ARG A 721 -23.33 10.47 -8.78
N ALA A 722 -24.34 10.99 -8.09
CA ALA A 722 -25.70 10.49 -8.22
C ALA A 722 -26.26 10.80 -9.61
N ASN A 723 -27.06 9.88 -10.13
CA ASN A 723 -27.78 10.04 -11.39
C ASN A 723 -29.13 10.73 -11.16
N ILE A 724 -29.78 10.40 -10.04
CA ILE A 724 -31.06 10.97 -9.63
C ILE A 724 -30.92 11.55 -8.23
N ILE A 725 -31.31 12.80 -8.05
CA ILE A 725 -31.50 13.42 -6.74
C ILE A 725 -32.99 13.64 -6.57
N VAL A 726 -33.53 13.16 -5.45
CA VAL A 726 -34.93 13.38 -5.09
C VAL A 726 -35.01 14.33 -3.90
N ALA A 727 -36.06 15.13 -3.86
CA ALA A 727 -36.32 16.08 -2.79
C ALA A 727 -37.79 16.05 -2.38
N GLU A 728 -38.07 16.42 -1.12
CA GLU A 728 -39.39 16.69 -0.60
C GLU A 728 -40.01 17.93 -1.28
N ASP A 729 -41.32 17.91 -1.56
CA ASP A 729 -42.05 19.03 -2.17
C ASP A 729 -41.70 20.37 -1.46
N PRO A 730 -41.28 21.43 -2.18
CA PRO A 730 -40.94 22.72 -1.58
C PRO A 730 -42.09 23.36 -0.80
N ALA A 731 -43.34 22.96 -1.06
CA ALA A 731 -44.52 23.39 -0.31
C ALA A 731 -44.71 22.67 1.04
N SER A 732 -43.87 21.68 1.36
CA SER A 732 -43.91 20.95 2.63
C SER A 732 -43.50 21.83 3.81
N SER A 733 -44.12 21.65 4.98
CA SER A 733 -43.76 22.40 6.18
C SER A 733 -42.29 22.20 6.56
N PRO A 734 -41.55 23.26 6.97
CA PRO A 734 -40.18 23.14 7.47
C PRO A 734 -40.06 22.10 8.59
N GLY A 735 -38.98 21.31 8.59
CA GLY A 735 -38.75 20.24 9.57
C GLY A 735 -39.48 18.93 9.29
N SER A 736 -40.19 18.84 8.16
CA SER A 736 -40.82 17.59 7.70
C SER A 736 -39.85 16.64 6.97
N GLU A 737 -38.64 17.11 6.66
CA GLU A 737 -37.57 16.33 6.03
C GLU A 737 -37.24 15.07 6.82
N LYS A 738 -36.98 13.97 6.09
CA LYS A 738 -36.54 12.71 6.70
C LYS A 738 -35.22 12.27 6.10
N PRO A 739 -34.09 12.79 6.62
CA PRO A 739 -32.77 12.36 6.18
C PRO A 739 -32.60 10.84 6.31
N TYR A 740 -31.98 10.24 5.30
CA TYR A 740 -31.67 8.82 5.16
C TYR A 740 -32.88 7.90 4.98
N VAL A 741 -34.06 8.43 4.67
CA VAL A 741 -35.27 7.63 4.38
C VAL A 741 -35.05 6.68 3.19
N GLU A 742 -34.10 6.98 2.31
CA GLU A 742 -33.76 6.11 1.19
C GLU A 742 -33.24 4.73 1.59
N ASP A 743 -32.71 4.58 2.81
CA ASP A 743 -32.23 3.30 3.32
C ASP A 743 -33.32 2.23 3.39
N ASP A 744 -34.58 2.65 3.54
CA ASP A 744 -35.73 1.79 3.78
C ASP A 744 -36.57 1.55 2.51
N TRP A 745 -36.17 2.10 1.35
CA TRP A 745 -36.90 1.94 0.11
C TRP A 745 -36.69 0.54 -0.51
N ARG A 746 -37.77 -0.04 -1.06
CA ARG A 746 -37.74 -1.27 -1.88
C ARG A 746 -37.85 -0.98 -3.37
N SER A 747 -38.68 -0.01 -3.75
CA SER A 747 -38.80 0.46 -5.12
C SER A 747 -39.24 1.93 -5.17
N LEU A 748 -39.06 2.56 -6.33
CA LEU A 748 -39.40 3.94 -6.60
C LEU A 748 -40.25 3.98 -7.87
N ARG A 749 -41.48 4.46 -7.78
CA ARG A 749 -42.27 4.81 -8.96
C ARG A 749 -42.04 6.27 -9.30
N ILE A 750 -41.55 6.57 -10.50
CA ILE A 750 -41.26 7.92 -11.00
C ILE A 750 -42.21 8.22 -12.15
N GLY A 751 -42.98 9.30 -12.03
CA GLY A 751 -44.01 9.63 -13.01
C GLY A 751 -45.08 8.54 -13.12
N TYR A 752 -45.66 8.37 -14.31
CA TYR A 752 -46.76 7.42 -14.51
C TYR A 752 -46.27 5.98 -14.75
N ASP A 753 -45.18 5.80 -15.49
CA ASP A 753 -44.85 4.51 -16.12
C ASP A 753 -43.46 3.95 -15.77
N VAL A 754 -42.65 4.65 -14.96
CA VAL A 754 -41.29 4.19 -14.62
C VAL A 754 -41.24 3.67 -13.20
N THR A 755 -40.82 2.42 -13.03
CA THR A 755 -40.55 1.82 -11.72
C THR A 755 -39.09 1.40 -11.66
N LEU A 756 -38.40 1.82 -10.60
CA LEU A 756 -37.03 1.43 -10.30
C LEU A 756 -37.00 0.56 -9.05
N ASP A 757 -36.36 -0.61 -9.12
CA ASP A 757 -36.09 -1.46 -7.96
C ASP A 757 -34.89 -0.90 -7.20
N VAL A 758 -34.94 -0.93 -5.86
CA VAL A 758 -33.79 -0.60 -5.00
C VAL A 758 -32.98 -1.87 -4.76
N LEU A 759 -31.71 -1.84 -5.17
CA LEU A 759 -30.80 -2.98 -5.09
C LEU A 759 -30.05 -3.03 -3.74
N GLY A 760 -29.97 -1.89 -3.03
CA GLY A 760 -29.33 -1.77 -1.73
C GLY A 760 -28.55 -0.46 -1.55
N GLY A 761 -28.02 -0.25 -0.35
CA GLY A 761 -27.24 0.94 0.00
C GLY A 761 -25.94 1.07 -0.80
N CYS A 762 -25.62 2.28 -1.24
CA CYS A 762 -24.43 2.57 -2.03
C CYS A 762 -23.20 2.75 -1.14
N ARG A 763 -22.20 1.88 -1.35
CA ARG A 763 -20.91 1.96 -0.65
C ARG A 763 -20.11 3.13 -1.19
N ARG A 764 -19.58 3.96 -0.28
CA ARG A 764 -18.72 5.09 -0.63
C ARG A 764 -17.27 4.78 -0.37
N CYS A 765 -16.41 5.46 -1.10
CA CYS A 765 -14.96 5.43 -0.95
C CYS A 765 -14.42 6.86 -1.07
N GLN A 766 -13.13 7.06 -0.79
CA GLN A 766 -12.44 8.35 -0.81
C GLN A 766 -12.62 9.17 -2.11
N MET A 767 -13.10 8.57 -3.20
CA MET A 767 -13.46 9.31 -4.41
C MET A 767 -14.44 10.46 -4.13
N VAL A 768 -15.33 10.32 -3.14
CA VAL A 768 -16.27 11.41 -2.77
C VAL A 768 -15.59 12.64 -2.16
N CYS A 769 -14.31 12.56 -1.81
CA CYS A 769 -13.55 13.69 -1.29
C CYS A 769 -12.79 14.47 -2.38
N VAL A 770 -13.03 14.14 -3.67
CA VAL A 770 -12.52 14.96 -4.78
C VAL A 770 -13.54 16.06 -5.08
N ASP A 771 -13.15 17.31 -4.88
CA ASP A 771 -13.97 18.46 -5.25
C ASP A 771 -14.19 18.44 -6.77
N GLN A 772 -15.45 18.36 -7.19
CA GLN A 772 -15.74 18.20 -8.62
C GLN A 772 -15.45 19.48 -9.42
N HIS A 773 -15.19 20.63 -8.79
CA HIS A 773 -14.93 21.92 -9.43
C HIS A 773 -13.45 22.30 -9.45
N SER A 774 -12.71 22.04 -8.36
CA SER A 774 -11.26 22.34 -8.27
C SER A 774 -10.36 21.13 -8.54
N ALA A 775 -10.91 19.91 -8.48
CA ALA A 775 -10.14 18.65 -8.48
C ALA A 775 -9.22 18.46 -7.27
N GLU A 776 -9.31 19.33 -6.26
CA GLU A 776 -8.59 19.18 -5.00
C GLU A 776 -9.18 18.02 -4.20
N LYS A 777 -8.31 17.33 -3.46
CA LYS A 777 -8.72 16.32 -2.49
C LYS A 777 -8.88 16.98 -1.13
N ASN A 778 -9.92 16.60 -0.41
CA ASN A 778 -10.12 16.95 0.99
C ASN A 778 -10.48 15.69 1.79
N GLU A 779 -10.89 15.84 3.04
CA GLU A 779 -11.31 14.73 3.90
C GLU A 779 -12.83 14.49 3.85
N GLU A 780 -13.62 15.54 3.62
CA GLU A 780 -15.08 15.52 3.65
C GLU A 780 -15.70 15.25 2.27
N PRO A 781 -16.85 14.57 2.17
CA PRO A 781 -17.75 14.15 3.24
C PRO A 781 -17.41 12.80 3.87
N PHE A 782 -16.31 12.15 3.45
CA PHE A 782 -16.08 10.76 3.81
C PHE A 782 -15.78 10.59 5.30
N VAL A 783 -15.02 11.51 5.93
CA VAL A 783 -14.75 11.45 7.37
C VAL A 783 -16.04 11.49 8.18
N THR A 784 -16.95 12.41 7.88
CA THR A 784 -18.23 12.47 8.57
C THR A 784 -19.06 11.22 8.30
N LEU A 785 -19.15 10.75 7.06
CA LEU A 785 -19.86 9.51 6.73
C LEU A 785 -19.26 8.27 7.42
N ALA A 786 -17.94 8.18 7.55
CA ALA A 786 -17.28 7.08 8.25
C ALA A 786 -17.65 7.04 9.75
N LYS A 787 -17.96 8.20 10.34
CA LYS A 787 -18.38 8.30 11.74
C LYS A 787 -19.87 8.04 11.92
N THR A 788 -20.71 8.53 11.01
CA THR A 788 -22.18 8.54 11.21
C THR A 788 -22.93 7.48 10.41
N ARG A 789 -22.31 6.95 9.35
CA ARG A 789 -22.93 6.08 8.34
C ARG A 789 -22.09 4.83 8.01
N ARG A 790 -21.27 4.40 8.97
CA ARG A 790 -20.46 3.17 8.86
C ARG A 790 -21.21 1.98 9.47
N LYS A 791 -21.27 0.89 8.71
CA LYS A 791 -21.85 -0.40 9.13
C LYS A 791 -21.02 -1.54 8.54
N ASP A 792 -20.62 -2.50 9.38
CA ASP A 792 -19.82 -3.67 8.99
C ASP A 792 -18.56 -3.29 8.17
N GLY A 793 -17.85 -2.24 8.64
CA GLY A 793 -16.64 -1.69 8.01
C GLY A 793 -16.84 -0.98 6.66
N LYS A 794 -18.10 -0.76 6.26
CA LYS A 794 -18.46 -0.09 5.00
C LYS A 794 -19.19 1.21 5.28
N VAL A 795 -18.87 2.22 4.51
CA VAL A 795 -19.46 3.56 4.61
C VAL A 795 -20.55 3.70 3.54
N PHE A 796 -21.76 4.11 3.94
CA PHE A 796 -22.93 4.14 3.05
C PHE A 796 -23.53 5.54 2.87
N PHE A 797 -23.91 5.87 1.64
CA PHE A 797 -24.71 7.07 1.34
C PHE A 797 -25.47 6.91 0.02
N GLY A 798 -26.79 7.07 0.03
CA GLY A 798 -27.64 6.82 -1.15
C GLY A 798 -27.90 5.35 -1.42
N VAL A 799 -28.70 5.08 -2.46
CA VAL A 799 -29.11 3.72 -2.85
C VAL A 799 -28.89 3.45 -4.34
N HIS A 800 -28.52 2.21 -4.63
CA HIS A 800 -28.43 1.69 -5.98
C HIS A 800 -29.83 1.35 -6.50
N THR A 801 -30.17 1.83 -7.70
CA THR A 801 -31.47 1.61 -8.33
C THR A 801 -31.29 1.08 -9.75
N ALA A 802 -32.28 0.34 -10.24
CA ALA A 802 -32.33 -0.17 -11.61
C ALA A 802 -33.77 -0.26 -12.11
N LEU A 803 -33.99 -0.10 -13.42
CA LEU A 803 -35.31 -0.21 -14.03
C LEU A 803 -35.92 -1.60 -13.78
N THR A 804 -37.14 -1.66 -13.23
CA THR A 804 -37.89 -2.92 -13.10
C THR A 804 -38.20 -3.47 -14.49
N VAL A 805 -38.07 -4.79 -14.70
CA VAL A 805 -38.28 -5.41 -16.02
C VAL A 805 -39.74 -5.19 -16.46
N THR A 806 -39.97 -4.29 -17.40
CA THR A 806 -41.28 -4.03 -18.02
C THR A 806 -41.51 -4.97 -19.21
N GLN A 807 -42.78 -5.14 -19.62
CA GLN A 807 -43.14 -5.92 -20.80
C GLN A 807 -42.41 -5.38 -22.05
N ARG A 808 -41.98 -6.28 -22.96
CA ARG A 808 -41.25 -5.91 -24.18
C ARG A 808 -42.00 -4.84 -24.98
N GLY A 809 -41.38 -3.66 -25.13
CA GLY A 809 -41.84 -2.60 -26.05
C GLY A 809 -42.14 -1.23 -25.43
N GLN A 810 -42.14 -1.09 -24.10
CA GLN A 810 -42.42 0.21 -23.46
C GLN A 810 -41.13 1.00 -23.21
N VAL A 811 -41.02 2.20 -23.81
CA VAL A 811 -39.87 3.11 -23.62
C VAL A 811 -40.07 3.89 -22.32
N ALA A 812 -39.31 3.54 -21.28
CA ALA A 812 -39.34 4.23 -19.99
C ALA A 812 -38.63 5.59 -20.10
N ARG A 813 -39.33 6.68 -19.77
CA ARG A 813 -38.79 8.04 -19.81
C ARG A 813 -39.11 8.79 -18.52
N ILE A 814 -38.14 9.56 -18.02
CA ILE A 814 -38.29 10.43 -16.84
C ILE A 814 -37.80 11.84 -17.16
N ARG A 815 -38.26 12.84 -16.42
CA ARG A 815 -37.78 14.23 -16.50
C ARG A 815 -37.68 14.87 -15.11
N LEU A 816 -37.03 16.03 -15.06
CA LEU A 816 -37.01 16.86 -13.85
C LEU A 816 -38.44 17.27 -13.47
N GLY A 817 -38.73 17.25 -12.17
CA GLY A 817 -40.04 17.58 -11.59
C GLY A 817 -41.04 16.42 -11.56
N ASP A 818 -40.73 15.26 -12.14
CA ASP A 818 -41.62 14.10 -12.04
C ASP A 818 -41.79 13.67 -10.57
N ARG A 819 -43.03 13.35 -10.18
CA ARG A 819 -43.34 12.86 -8.83
C ARG A 819 -42.76 11.48 -8.61
N VAL A 820 -42.30 11.24 -7.38
CA VAL A 820 -41.65 10.01 -6.93
C VAL A 820 -42.42 9.43 -5.74
N TRP A 821 -42.83 8.18 -5.88
CA TRP A 821 -43.51 7.41 -4.83
C TRP A 821 -42.64 6.21 -4.43
N PRO A 822 -41.89 6.30 -3.32
CA PRO A 822 -41.15 5.17 -2.78
C PRO A 822 -42.09 4.13 -2.13
N THR A 823 -41.70 2.86 -2.16
CA THR A 823 -42.33 1.76 -1.41
C THR A 823 -41.37 1.22 -0.36
N GLY A 824 -41.88 0.67 0.75
CA GLY A 824 -41.10 0.16 1.90
C GLY A 824 -41.25 -1.33 2.17
#